data_AF-A0A9N9F295-F1
#
_entry.id   AF-A0A9N9F295-F1
#
_cell.length_a   1.000
_cell.length_b   1.000
_cell.length_c   1.000
_cell.angle_alpha   90.00
_cell.angle_beta   90.00
_cell.angle_gamma   90.00
#
_symmetry.space_group_name_H-M   'P 1'
#
loop_
_entity.id
_entity.type
_entity.pdbx_description
1 polymer ?
#
loop_
_entity_poly.entity_id
_entity_poly.type
_entity_poly.pdbx_seq_one_letter_code
_entity_poly.pdbx_strand_id
1 'polypeptide(L)'
;MAANIQLKQLAERSRNVANAILNRDLPPIERNLEQIEKQSRKLADKVVKPGETPERKAPYFLANIGIDGDKLTQEVKSINVLGAFEPRVVLPDTDVEKYLDHKHQQTITSIIKDGYTQTINDYNSHFDRCLHQDWDRFKRKVFEELGQHVPMRSVSSSEVPVSVGSGRNVTQTRFSPSTSLSNTNPRSTMRSSYATVGEGRVSFRSDSTLQLNQRHLVYFDVVVKLNNSRLTKIEYGVINEFINAAKKINLDYGRKLVQCWQALAHIVGESNVVDGRFTRNPLKQGHFKSAYHSPSFDATFKNLCRYLINGSKRYLEESYQSWSNTYVNSFRSEAMLGGLPSAINMARAVLRAIHRPNGGIPTDNLHMADNVPIWGHIFVLVRQGYYQQALEVAKGYEPLLPRQDLQFVTYFSRFVSNNNSLPPQDRQKLVADMKQWNSLTFQDKDPYKFIMYQVVAQLEELPQKPQIESVLLTSEDFMWMKLMCIREIESVGGTSNDTLSLEDLQKTIRNLGPNHFNHGGKDPIQYFRALLFTAQFERAAHYLFQTDYTEDAVHFAVALSYYGLLRIPDYGETMALLVEAGEKAFPYLNFNTLIVQYASSLVKEKAPSTALHYLLLLYLHCNPQTDSGYYQIELCHENIRQLV
;
A
#
# COMPACT_ATOMS: atom_id res chain seq x y z
N MET A 1 -8.20 14.75 -54.70
CA MET A 1 -9.61 14.38 -54.43
C MET A 1 -9.84 13.79 -53.04
N ALA A 2 -8.95 12.97 -52.47
CA ALA A 2 -9.15 12.31 -51.16
C ALA A 2 -9.35 13.25 -49.95
N ALA A 3 -8.61 14.37 -49.87
CA ALA A 3 -8.75 15.34 -48.77
C ALA A 3 -10.13 16.03 -48.72
N ASN A 4 -10.72 16.26 -49.90
CA ASN A 4 -12.03 16.90 -50.03
C ASN A 4 -13.17 15.96 -49.58
N ILE A 5 -12.95 14.64 -49.70
CA ILE A 5 -13.87 13.60 -49.23
C ILE A 5 -13.80 13.49 -47.70
N GLN A 6 -12.60 13.58 -47.11
CA GLN A 6 -12.43 13.55 -45.66
C GLN A 6 -13.05 14.77 -44.96
N LEU A 7 -12.91 15.97 -45.53
CA LEU A 7 -13.55 17.19 -45.00
C LEU A 7 -15.07 17.12 -45.06
N LYS A 8 -15.63 16.56 -46.15
CA LYS A 8 -17.08 16.32 -46.26
C LYS A 8 -17.57 15.31 -45.23
N GLN A 9 -16.85 14.19 -45.05
CA GLN A 9 -17.18 13.18 -44.05
C GLN A 9 -17.08 13.74 -42.62
N LEU A 10 -16.12 14.63 -42.36
CA LEU A 10 -15.98 15.28 -41.06
C LEU A 10 -17.12 16.27 -40.79
N ALA A 11 -17.52 17.06 -41.79
CA ALA A 11 -18.67 17.97 -41.70
C ALA A 11 -20.00 17.22 -41.50
N GLU A 12 -20.16 16.06 -42.14
CA GLU A 12 -21.34 15.21 -42.00
C GLU A 12 -21.40 14.57 -40.60
N ARG A 13 -20.26 14.10 -40.08
CA ARG A 13 -20.15 13.63 -38.70
C ARG A 13 -20.43 14.73 -37.68
N SER A 14 -19.92 15.95 -37.90
CA SER A 14 -20.16 17.07 -36.97
C SER A 14 -21.64 17.47 -36.94
N ARG A 15 -22.33 17.46 -38.10
CA ARG A 15 -23.78 17.69 -38.16
C ARG A 15 -24.57 16.60 -37.43
N ASN A 16 -24.19 15.33 -37.59
CA ASN A 16 -24.85 14.23 -36.89
C ASN A 16 -24.69 14.30 -35.37
N VAL A 17 -23.53 14.70 -34.87
CA VAL A 17 -23.30 14.91 -33.44
C VAL A 17 -24.08 16.12 -32.93
N ALA A 18 -24.09 17.24 -33.68
CA ALA A 18 -24.87 18.42 -33.30
C ALA A 18 -26.38 18.12 -33.22
N ASN A 19 -26.90 17.33 -34.16
CA ASN A 19 -28.31 16.90 -34.19
C ASN A 19 -28.66 15.89 -33.09
N ALA A 20 -27.69 15.13 -32.57
CA ALA A 20 -27.92 14.18 -31.47
C ALA A 20 -28.00 14.87 -30.09
N ILE A 21 -27.44 16.08 -29.95
CA ILE A 21 -27.37 16.82 -28.68
C ILE A 21 -28.52 17.83 -28.55
N LEU A 22 -29.10 18.30 -29.66
CA LEU A 22 -30.22 19.23 -29.66
C LEU A 22 -31.57 18.49 -29.59
N ASN A 23 -32.40 18.81 -28.60
CA ASN A 23 -33.80 18.40 -28.55
C ASN A 23 -34.52 18.80 -29.84
N ARG A 24 -35.33 17.89 -30.38
CA ARG A 24 -35.89 17.85 -31.75
C ARG A 24 -36.74 19.05 -32.22
N ASP A 25 -36.95 20.08 -31.40
CA ASP A 25 -37.95 21.12 -31.68
C ASP A 25 -37.38 22.44 -32.22
N LEU A 26 -36.06 22.56 -32.46
CA LEU A 26 -35.48 23.78 -33.04
C LEU A 26 -34.46 23.49 -34.15
N PRO A 27 -34.49 24.22 -35.28
CA PRO A 27 -33.57 24.02 -36.37
C PRO A 27 -32.13 24.42 -35.99
N PRO A 28 -31.10 23.68 -36.45
CA PRO A 28 -29.70 23.97 -36.15
C PRO A 28 -29.25 25.24 -36.89
N ILE A 29 -28.60 26.15 -36.15
CA ILE A 29 -28.05 27.40 -36.71
C ILE A 29 -26.58 27.17 -37.07
N GLU A 30 -26.24 27.23 -38.36
CA GLU A 30 -24.86 27.25 -38.83
C GLU A 30 -24.25 28.63 -38.58
N ARG A 31 -23.14 28.69 -37.84
CA ARG A 31 -22.45 29.95 -37.50
C ARG A 31 -21.21 30.13 -38.36
N ASN A 32 -21.00 31.34 -38.87
CA ASN A 32 -19.78 31.67 -39.60
C ASN A 32 -18.57 31.74 -38.66
N LEU A 33 -17.37 31.51 -39.19
CA LEU A 33 -16.12 31.52 -38.41
C LEU A 33 -15.94 32.79 -37.56
N GLU A 34 -16.31 33.94 -38.10
CA GLU A 34 -16.24 35.23 -37.40
C GLU A 34 -17.26 35.33 -36.25
N GLN A 35 -18.43 34.70 -36.40
CA GLN A 35 -19.43 34.61 -35.32
C GLN A 35 -18.98 33.62 -34.24
N ILE A 36 -18.33 32.52 -34.63
CA ILE A 36 -17.74 31.55 -33.70
C ILE A 36 -16.60 32.20 -32.92
N GLU A 37 -15.73 32.97 -33.57
CA GLU A 37 -14.65 33.70 -32.91
C GLU A 37 -15.21 34.72 -31.92
N LYS A 38 -16.20 35.53 -32.34
CA LYS A 38 -16.83 36.52 -31.47
C LYS A 38 -17.51 35.87 -30.27
N GLN A 39 -18.16 34.72 -30.44
CA GLN A 39 -18.75 33.97 -29.34
C GLN A 39 -17.70 33.30 -28.45
N SER A 40 -16.62 32.79 -29.03
CA SER A 40 -15.49 32.21 -28.31
C SER A 40 -14.80 33.25 -27.43
N ARG A 41 -14.53 34.45 -27.95
CA ARG A 41 -13.99 35.58 -27.16
C ARG A 41 -14.96 36.00 -26.05
N LYS A 42 -16.26 36.08 -26.36
CA LYS A 42 -17.29 36.44 -25.37
C LYS A 42 -17.49 35.37 -24.29
N LEU A 43 -17.21 34.11 -24.59
CA LEU A 43 -17.18 33.01 -23.62
C LEU A 43 -15.88 33.02 -22.81
N ALA A 44 -14.74 33.27 -23.45
CA ALA A 44 -13.45 33.42 -22.78
C ALA A 44 -13.46 34.60 -21.79
N ASP A 45 -14.07 35.73 -22.15
CA ASP A 45 -14.26 36.89 -21.26
C ASP A 45 -15.23 36.60 -20.09
N LYS A 46 -16.11 35.60 -20.24
CA LYS A 46 -17.03 35.13 -19.18
C LYS A 46 -16.45 34.02 -18.30
N VAL A 47 -15.31 33.43 -18.68
CA VAL A 47 -14.59 32.51 -17.80
C VAL A 47 -13.91 33.35 -16.73
N VAL A 48 -14.53 33.33 -15.54
CA VAL A 48 -14.13 34.03 -14.33
C VAL A 48 -12.62 33.90 -14.11
N LYS A 49 -11.92 35.04 -14.10
CA LYS A 49 -10.54 35.11 -13.62
C LYS A 49 -10.53 34.72 -12.13
N PRO A 50 -9.57 33.93 -11.66
CA PRO A 50 -9.54 33.47 -10.27
C PRO A 50 -9.41 34.68 -9.33
N GLY A 51 -10.50 35.04 -8.64
CA GLY A 51 -10.54 36.14 -7.67
C GLY A 51 -11.81 37.00 -7.65
N GLU A 52 -12.65 36.97 -8.69
CA GLU A 52 -13.92 37.72 -8.71
C GLU A 52 -15.12 36.84 -8.30
N THR A 53 -16.01 37.39 -7.47
CA THR A 53 -17.23 36.71 -7.04
C THR A 53 -18.25 36.66 -8.19
N PRO A 54 -18.81 35.48 -8.53
CA PRO A 54 -19.74 35.38 -9.64
C PRO A 54 -21.05 36.11 -9.33
N GLU A 55 -21.58 36.87 -10.31
CA GLU A 55 -22.89 37.52 -10.20
C GLU A 55 -23.97 36.50 -9.83
N ARG A 56 -24.61 36.72 -8.67
CA ARG A 56 -25.58 35.83 -8.02
C ARG A 56 -26.93 35.68 -8.76
N LYS A 57 -27.05 36.01 -10.05
CA LYS A 57 -28.35 35.98 -10.76
C LYS A 57 -28.75 34.57 -11.22
N ALA A 58 -27.80 33.75 -11.64
CA ALA A 58 -28.08 32.40 -12.17
C ALA A 58 -28.71 31.42 -11.16
N PRO A 59 -28.30 31.36 -9.88
CA PRO A 59 -28.92 30.47 -8.89
C PRO A 59 -30.39 30.81 -8.61
N TYR A 60 -30.76 32.10 -8.63
CA TYR A 60 -32.13 32.54 -8.39
C TYR A 60 -33.09 32.17 -9.53
N PHE A 61 -32.62 32.14 -10.78
CA PHE A 61 -33.45 31.69 -11.91
C PHE A 61 -33.68 30.17 -11.89
N LEU A 62 -32.71 29.39 -11.42
CA LEU A 62 -32.82 27.94 -11.32
C LEU A 62 -33.71 27.51 -10.15
N ALA A 63 -33.66 28.23 -9.03
CA ALA A 63 -34.56 28.04 -7.90
C ALA A 63 -36.03 28.24 -8.28
N ASN A 64 -36.32 29.18 -9.18
CA ASN A 64 -37.69 29.45 -9.66
C ASN A 64 -38.25 28.32 -10.55
N ILE A 65 -37.39 27.42 -11.04
CA ILE A 65 -37.74 26.22 -11.83
C ILE A 65 -37.74 24.96 -10.93
N GLY A 66 -37.50 25.12 -9.62
CA GLY A 66 -37.48 24.03 -8.64
C GLY A 66 -36.18 23.23 -8.61
N ILE A 67 -35.11 23.74 -9.22
CA ILE A 67 -33.80 23.08 -9.24
C ILE A 67 -32.89 23.77 -8.22
N ASP A 68 -32.42 22.99 -7.24
CA ASP A 68 -31.58 23.45 -6.14
C ASP A 68 -30.16 23.79 -6.63
N GLY A 69 -29.90 25.09 -6.80
CA GLY A 69 -28.67 25.59 -7.42
C GLY A 69 -27.40 25.25 -6.63
N ASP A 70 -27.50 25.09 -5.31
CA ASP A 70 -26.33 24.80 -4.47
C ASP A 70 -25.89 23.33 -4.61
N LYS A 71 -26.85 22.40 -4.70
CA LYS A 71 -26.57 20.99 -5.01
C LYS A 71 -25.94 20.82 -6.38
N LEU A 72 -26.50 21.48 -7.40
CA LEU A 72 -25.98 21.41 -8.75
C LEU A 72 -24.56 22.00 -8.86
N THR A 73 -24.28 23.08 -8.11
CA THR A 73 -22.93 23.67 -8.08
C THR A 73 -21.92 22.75 -7.39
N GLN A 74 -22.34 21.97 -6.39
CA GLN A 74 -21.52 20.94 -5.76
C GLN A 74 -21.25 19.76 -6.70
N GLU A 75 -22.24 19.30 -7.45
CA GLU A 75 -22.08 18.23 -8.46
C GLU A 75 -21.23 18.68 -9.65
N VAL A 76 -21.36 19.92 -10.12
CA VAL A 76 -20.50 20.44 -11.20
C VAL A 76 -19.05 20.63 -10.72
N LYS A 77 -18.83 20.99 -9.45
CA LYS A 77 -17.48 21.05 -8.87
C LYS A 77 -16.83 19.69 -8.66
N SER A 78 -17.61 18.61 -8.51
CA SER A 78 -17.06 17.26 -8.40
C SER A 78 -16.70 16.64 -9.76
N ILE A 79 -17.20 17.20 -10.86
CA ILE A 79 -16.79 16.81 -12.21
C ILE A 79 -15.47 17.50 -12.56
N ASN A 80 -14.37 16.79 -12.34
CA ASN A 80 -13.03 17.27 -12.66
C ASN A 80 -12.76 17.22 -14.17
N VAL A 81 -13.06 18.31 -14.88
CA VAL A 81 -12.86 18.43 -16.34
C VAL A 81 -11.38 18.62 -16.72
N LEU A 82 -10.49 18.82 -15.75
CA LEU A 82 -9.06 19.13 -15.98
C LEU A 82 -8.25 17.93 -16.50
N GLY A 83 -8.79 16.71 -16.46
CA GLY A 83 -8.17 15.53 -17.07
C GLY A 83 -8.62 15.22 -18.50
N ALA A 84 -9.70 15.85 -18.98
CA ALA A 84 -10.27 15.57 -20.30
C ALA A 84 -9.68 16.44 -21.42
N PHE A 85 -9.06 17.57 -21.06
CA PHE A 85 -8.43 18.49 -22.00
C PHE A 85 -7.01 18.79 -21.55
N GLU A 86 -6.04 18.14 -22.17
CA GLU A 86 -4.64 18.55 -22.10
C GLU A 86 -4.52 19.90 -22.84
N PRO A 87 -4.24 21.03 -22.15
CA PRO A 87 -4.19 22.32 -22.80
C PRO A 87 -3.01 22.34 -23.76
N ARG A 88 -3.28 22.34 -25.08
CA ARG A 88 -2.23 22.61 -26.07
C ARG A 88 -1.73 24.03 -25.84
N VAL A 89 -0.51 24.16 -25.34
CA VAL A 89 0.20 25.43 -25.26
C VAL A 89 0.32 25.97 -26.68
N VAL A 90 -0.39 27.04 -27.00
CA VAL A 90 -0.23 27.74 -28.27
C VAL A 90 1.11 28.47 -28.18
N LEU A 91 2.14 27.91 -28.82
CA LEU A 91 3.45 28.55 -28.89
C LEU A 91 3.34 29.77 -29.82
N PRO A 92 3.74 30.98 -29.41
CA PRO A 92 3.90 32.11 -30.32
C PRO A 92 5.10 31.84 -31.25
N ASP A 93 4.95 32.16 -32.55
CA ASP A 93 5.85 31.83 -33.68
C ASP A 93 7.27 32.48 -33.65
N THR A 94 7.77 32.89 -32.49
CA THR A 94 9.06 33.60 -32.36
C THR A 94 10.09 32.92 -31.46
N ASP A 95 9.83 31.72 -30.94
CA ASP A 95 10.76 30.98 -30.07
C ASP A 95 11.13 29.62 -30.67
N VAL A 96 12.23 29.59 -31.44
CA VAL A 96 12.72 28.40 -32.15
C VAL A 96 13.16 27.31 -31.17
N GLU A 97 13.69 27.69 -30.01
CA GLU A 97 14.22 26.74 -29.02
C GLU A 97 13.09 25.99 -28.32
N LYS A 98 12.02 26.69 -27.91
CA LYS A 98 10.82 26.02 -27.39
C LYS A 98 10.10 25.17 -28.42
N TYR A 99 10.15 25.55 -29.71
CA TYR A 99 9.59 24.72 -30.78
C TYR A 99 10.39 23.41 -30.94
N LEU A 100 11.72 23.48 -30.89
CA LEU A 100 12.58 22.30 -30.99
C LEU A 100 12.39 21.36 -29.81
N ASP A 101 12.30 21.88 -28.57
CA ASP A 101 12.03 21.08 -27.38
C ASP A 101 10.67 20.40 -27.46
N HIS A 102 9.63 21.12 -27.86
CA HIS A 102 8.30 20.56 -28.05
C HIS A 102 8.26 19.52 -29.17
N LYS A 103 8.98 19.73 -30.28
CA LYS A 103 9.11 18.73 -31.35
C LYS A 103 9.88 17.50 -30.92
N HIS A 104 10.91 17.67 -30.11
CA HIS A 104 11.66 16.56 -29.52
C HIS A 104 10.75 15.73 -28.60
N GLN A 105 10.00 16.38 -27.71
CA GLN A 105 9.03 15.72 -26.83
C GLN A 105 7.92 15.02 -27.61
N GLN A 106 7.35 15.63 -28.65
CA GLN A 106 6.36 14.99 -29.53
C GLN A 106 6.93 13.75 -30.22
N THR A 107 8.18 13.83 -30.67
CA THR A 107 8.86 12.70 -31.34
C THR A 107 9.07 11.55 -30.35
N ILE A 108 9.53 11.84 -29.13
CA ILE A 108 9.68 10.83 -28.07
C ILE A 108 8.33 10.17 -27.77
N THR A 109 7.27 10.95 -27.59
CA THR A 109 5.93 10.41 -27.32
C THR A 109 5.42 9.55 -28.47
N SER A 110 5.67 9.94 -29.72
CA SER A 110 5.32 9.12 -30.88
C SER A 110 6.08 7.80 -30.88
N ILE A 111 7.40 7.83 -30.64
CA ILE A 111 8.24 6.62 -30.58
C ILE A 111 7.75 5.67 -29.48
N ILE A 112 7.38 6.19 -28.30
CA ILE A 112 6.85 5.38 -27.20
C ILE A 112 5.51 4.73 -27.59
N LYS A 113 4.61 5.51 -28.21
CA LYS A 113 3.29 5.01 -28.64
C LYS A 113 3.41 3.95 -29.73
N ASP A 114 4.31 4.16 -30.68
CA ASP A 114 4.57 3.21 -31.77
C ASP A 114 5.21 1.93 -31.21
N GLY A 115 6.17 2.06 -30.28
CA GLY A 115 6.74 0.92 -29.56
C GLY A 115 5.71 0.12 -28.78
N TYR A 116 4.77 0.79 -28.11
CA TYR A 116 3.69 0.15 -27.37
C TYR A 116 2.72 -0.60 -28.30
N THR A 117 2.35 0.03 -29.42
CA THR A 117 1.46 -0.57 -30.42
C THR A 117 2.12 -1.79 -31.08
N GLN A 118 3.41 -1.69 -31.40
CA GLN A 118 4.19 -2.81 -31.92
C GLN A 118 4.27 -3.96 -30.91
N THR A 119 4.55 -3.67 -29.65
CA THR A 119 4.65 -4.69 -28.59
C THR A 119 3.33 -5.42 -28.38
N ILE A 120 2.20 -4.72 -28.41
CA ILE A 120 0.87 -5.36 -28.32
C ILE A 120 0.62 -6.26 -29.53
N ASN A 121 0.93 -5.79 -30.73
CA ASN A 121 0.73 -6.58 -31.95
C ASN A 121 1.61 -7.83 -31.95
N ASP A 122 2.86 -7.71 -31.50
CA ASP A 122 3.80 -8.83 -31.39
C ASP A 122 3.33 -9.83 -30.31
N TYR A 123 2.83 -9.34 -29.17
CA TYR A 123 2.24 -10.16 -28.11
C TYR A 123 1.02 -10.94 -28.60
N ASN A 124 0.08 -10.27 -29.27
CA ASN A 124 -1.12 -10.90 -29.81
C ASN A 124 -0.76 -11.96 -30.87
N SER A 125 0.18 -11.65 -31.78
CA SER A 125 0.66 -12.59 -32.79
C SER A 125 1.34 -13.81 -32.15
N HIS A 126 2.13 -13.59 -31.10
CA HIS A 126 2.76 -14.67 -30.34
C HIS A 126 1.73 -15.54 -29.61
N PHE A 127 0.75 -14.90 -28.97
CA PHE A 127 -0.35 -15.57 -28.27
C PHE A 127 -1.16 -16.44 -29.24
N ASP A 128 -1.55 -15.90 -30.40
CA ASP A 128 -2.28 -16.66 -31.43
C ASP A 128 -1.48 -17.87 -31.91
N ARG A 129 -0.16 -17.71 -32.12
CA ARG A 129 0.72 -18.81 -32.52
C ARG A 129 0.80 -19.89 -31.44
N CYS A 130 0.93 -19.52 -30.18
CA CYS A 130 0.93 -20.47 -29.07
C CYS A 130 -0.41 -21.20 -28.97
N LEU A 131 -1.52 -20.46 -29.07
CA LEU A 131 -2.87 -21.04 -29.02
C LEU A 131 -3.10 -22.04 -30.16
N HIS A 132 -2.61 -21.76 -31.37
CA HIS A 132 -2.65 -22.71 -32.49
C HIS A 132 -1.79 -23.94 -32.24
N GLN A 133 -0.57 -23.77 -31.71
CA GLN A 133 0.31 -24.90 -31.38
C GLN A 133 -0.28 -25.80 -30.28
N ASP A 134 -0.89 -25.20 -29.26
CA ASP A 134 -1.55 -25.92 -28.17
C ASP A 134 -2.82 -26.62 -28.67
N TRP A 135 -3.59 -25.97 -29.55
CA TRP A 135 -4.73 -26.60 -30.22
C TRP A 135 -4.30 -27.79 -31.08
N ASP A 136 -3.24 -27.67 -31.86
CA ASP A 136 -2.71 -28.78 -32.68
C ASP A 136 -2.13 -29.91 -31.83
N ARG A 137 -1.54 -29.59 -30.67
CA ARG A 137 -1.07 -30.58 -29.70
C ARG A 137 -2.25 -31.29 -29.03
N PHE A 138 -3.28 -30.55 -28.62
CA PHE A 138 -4.50 -31.10 -28.03
C PHE A 138 -5.25 -31.96 -29.04
N LYS A 139 -5.42 -31.48 -30.27
CA LYS A 139 -6.01 -32.21 -31.39
C LYS A 139 -5.27 -33.53 -31.62
N ARG A 140 -3.94 -33.52 -31.66
CA ARG A 140 -3.14 -34.76 -31.76
C ARG A 140 -3.38 -35.73 -30.61
N LYS A 141 -3.40 -35.24 -29.36
CA LYS A 141 -3.72 -36.07 -28.19
C LYS A 141 -5.13 -36.66 -28.25
N VAL A 142 -6.12 -35.86 -28.63
CA VAL A 142 -7.50 -36.32 -28.78
C VAL A 142 -7.60 -37.36 -29.90
N PHE A 143 -6.92 -37.17 -31.04
CA PHE A 143 -6.89 -38.19 -32.10
C PHE A 143 -6.15 -39.46 -31.68
N GLU A 144 -5.14 -39.35 -30.82
CA GLU A 144 -4.41 -40.49 -30.27
C GLU A 144 -5.26 -41.26 -29.25
N GLU A 145 -5.94 -40.57 -28.33
CA GLU A 145 -6.84 -41.15 -27.34
C GLU A 145 -8.13 -41.73 -27.96
N LEU A 146 -8.69 -41.05 -28.97
CA LEU A 146 -9.87 -41.53 -29.69
C LEU A 146 -9.52 -42.62 -30.71
N GLY A 147 -8.30 -42.61 -31.26
CA GLY A 147 -7.75 -43.65 -32.13
C GLY A 147 -7.35 -44.93 -31.40
N GLN A 148 -7.07 -44.85 -30.09
CA GLN A 148 -6.83 -46.02 -29.23
C GLN A 148 -8.13 -46.75 -28.83
N HIS A 149 -9.30 -46.16 -29.08
CA HIS A 149 -10.62 -46.77 -28.87
C HIS A 149 -11.32 -47.17 -30.18
N VAL A 150 -10.63 -47.95 -31.02
CA VAL A 150 -11.32 -48.83 -32.00
C VAL A 150 -11.18 -50.26 -31.50
N PRO A 151 -12.26 -50.93 -31.05
CA PRO A 151 -12.19 -52.34 -30.70
C PRO A 151 -11.95 -53.18 -31.96
N MET A 152 -10.92 -54.00 -31.86
CA MET A 152 -10.43 -54.95 -32.84
C MET A 152 -11.54 -55.88 -33.38
N ARG A 153 -11.68 -55.97 -34.71
CA ARG A 153 -12.22 -57.16 -35.39
C ARG A 153 -11.50 -57.44 -36.71
N SER A 154 -10.65 -58.48 -36.66
CA SER A 154 -10.41 -59.53 -37.66
C SER A 154 -9.86 -59.22 -39.07
N VAL A 155 -8.56 -59.56 -39.24
CA VAL A 155 -7.92 -60.36 -40.32
C VAL A 155 -8.01 -59.88 -41.79
N SER A 156 -6.90 -59.39 -42.36
CA SER A 156 -5.98 -60.12 -43.27
C SER A 156 -5.06 -59.19 -44.11
N SER A 157 -3.84 -59.71 -44.33
CA SER A 157 -2.87 -59.47 -45.42
C SER A 157 -2.27 -58.07 -45.66
N SER A 158 -0.99 -58.00 -45.32
CA SER A 158 0.15 -57.41 -46.05
C SER A 158 -0.11 -56.79 -47.43
N GLU A 159 0.32 -55.54 -47.61
CA GLU A 159 1.30 -55.07 -48.62
C GLU A 159 1.35 -53.52 -48.64
N VAL A 160 2.52 -52.95 -48.95
CA VAL A 160 2.84 -51.51 -49.04
C VAL A 160 3.63 -51.33 -50.34
N PRO A 161 3.71 -50.14 -50.97
CA PRO A 161 2.70 -49.17 -51.43
C PRO A 161 2.80 -48.99 -52.97
N VAL A 162 2.09 -48.04 -53.61
CA VAL A 162 2.56 -47.08 -54.65
C VAL A 162 1.36 -46.30 -55.26
N SER A 163 1.52 -44.97 -55.41
CA SER A 163 1.05 -44.10 -56.52
C SER A 163 0.01 -43.01 -56.26
N VAL A 164 0.47 -41.76 -56.46
CA VAL A 164 -0.03 -40.70 -57.35
C VAL A 164 -1.54 -40.60 -57.63
N GLY A 165 -2.08 -39.37 -57.46
CA GLY A 165 -3.08 -38.84 -58.39
C GLY A 165 -4.37 -38.25 -57.79
N SER A 166 -4.44 -36.91 -57.81
CA SER A 166 -5.55 -36.06 -58.28
C SER A 166 -7.02 -36.53 -58.15
N GLY A 167 -7.88 -35.69 -57.54
CA GLY A 167 -9.24 -35.45 -58.06
C GLY A 167 -10.46 -35.75 -57.16
N ARG A 168 -11.00 -34.68 -56.55
CA ARG A 168 -12.42 -34.29 -56.33
C ARG A 168 -13.52 -35.37 -56.14
N ASN A 169 -14.26 -35.26 -55.02
CA ASN A 169 -15.69 -34.85 -54.95
C ASN A 169 -16.17 -34.85 -53.48
N VAL A 170 -16.61 -33.71 -52.92
CA VAL A 170 -18.00 -33.20 -52.78
C VAL A 170 -18.89 -34.08 -51.88
N THR A 171 -19.30 -33.54 -50.71
CA THR A 171 -20.71 -33.32 -50.31
C THR A 171 -20.84 -32.60 -48.95
N GLN A 172 -21.73 -31.59 -48.92
CA GLN A 172 -22.67 -31.21 -47.83
C GLN A 172 -22.09 -30.69 -46.49
N THR A 173 -22.65 -29.74 -45.73
CA THR A 173 -23.92 -28.98 -45.74
C THR A 173 -23.76 -27.84 -44.72
N ARG A 174 -24.33 -26.66 -45.02
CA ARG A 174 -24.52 -25.55 -44.06
C ARG A 174 -25.75 -25.82 -43.18
N PHE A 175 -25.67 -25.48 -41.90
CA PHE A 175 -26.85 -25.07 -41.11
C PHE A 175 -26.48 -23.96 -40.12
N SER A 176 -27.27 -22.90 -40.15
CA SER A 176 -27.34 -21.78 -39.20
C SER A 176 -28.36 -22.09 -38.10
N PRO A 177 -28.32 -21.43 -36.92
CA PRO A 177 -29.48 -21.39 -36.03
C PRO A 177 -30.05 -19.97 -35.86
N SER A 178 -31.38 -19.89 -35.83
CA SER A 178 -32.16 -18.69 -35.49
C SER A 178 -33.14 -18.95 -34.33
N THR A 179 -33.16 -17.99 -33.38
CA THR A 179 -34.30 -17.41 -32.62
C THR A 179 -35.17 -18.23 -31.64
N SER A 180 -34.95 -17.95 -30.34
CA SER A 180 -35.87 -17.44 -29.27
C SER A 180 -37.34 -17.88 -29.10
N LEU A 181 -37.75 -18.14 -27.84
CA LEU A 181 -38.94 -17.63 -27.06
C LEU A 181 -39.15 -18.49 -25.78
N SER A 182 -38.89 -18.00 -24.56
CA SER A 182 -39.77 -17.31 -23.57
C SER A 182 -40.66 -18.19 -22.66
N ASN A 183 -40.22 -18.33 -21.39
CA ASN A 183 -40.91 -18.07 -20.11
C ASN A 183 -42.24 -18.77 -19.72
N THR A 184 -42.19 -19.60 -18.65
CA THR A 184 -43.20 -19.69 -17.55
C THR A 184 -42.57 -20.32 -16.29
N ASN A 185 -42.75 -19.69 -15.12
CA ASN A 185 -42.40 -20.13 -13.75
C ASN A 185 -43.66 -20.68 -13.02
N PRO A 186 -43.67 -21.12 -11.74
CA PRO A 186 -42.59 -21.45 -10.77
C PRO A 186 -42.81 -22.74 -9.92
N ARG A 187 -41.76 -23.35 -9.34
CA ARG A 187 -41.73 -23.81 -7.91
C ARG A 187 -40.39 -24.39 -7.44
N SER A 188 -39.81 -23.71 -6.44
CA SER A 188 -38.97 -24.14 -5.29
C SER A 188 -38.09 -25.41 -5.35
N THR A 189 -36.78 -25.25 -5.10
CA THR A 189 -36.14 -25.70 -3.84
C THR A 189 -34.74 -25.08 -3.61
N MET A 190 -34.59 -24.52 -2.40
CA MET A 190 -33.38 -24.32 -1.57
C MET A 190 -32.19 -23.53 -2.11
N ARG A 191 -32.22 -22.23 -1.77
CA ARG A 191 -31.11 -21.27 -1.73
C ARG A 191 -30.56 -21.26 -0.29
N SER A 192 -29.26 -21.48 -0.11
CA SER A 192 -28.59 -21.16 1.16
C SER A 192 -28.27 -19.67 1.16
N SER A 193 -28.81 -18.97 2.14
CA SER A 193 -28.63 -17.55 2.38
C SER A 193 -28.54 -17.34 3.88
N TYR A 194 -27.42 -16.76 4.33
CA TYR A 194 -27.34 -16.14 5.64
C TYR A 194 -26.90 -14.69 5.45
N ALA A 195 -27.85 -13.80 5.70
CA ALA A 195 -27.63 -12.38 5.92
C ALA A 195 -27.79 -12.14 7.42
N THR A 196 -26.79 -11.52 8.04
CA THR A 196 -26.86 -10.99 9.40
C THR A 196 -27.36 -9.54 9.37
N VAL A 197 -28.18 -9.20 10.35
CA VAL A 197 -28.76 -7.86 10.54
C VAL A 197 -27.70 -6.98 11.22
N GLY A 198 -27.27 -5.91 10.56
CA GLY A 198 -26.49 -4.83 11.18
C GLY A 198 -25.20 -4.40 10.49
N GLU A 199 -24.66 -5.18 9.55
CA GLU A 199 -23.42 -4.82 8.84
C GLU A 199 -23.73 -4.36 7.42
N GLY A 200 -23.25 -3.16 7.09
CA GLY A 200 -23.41 -2.56 5.76
C GLY A 200 -22.81 -3.49 4.70
N ARG A 201 -23.63 -3.87 3.72
CA ARG A 201 -23.19 -4.57 2.51
C ARG A 201 -22.01 -3.81 1.90
N VAL A 202 -20.81 -4.39 1.94
CA VAL A 202 -19.69 -3.93 1.12
C VAL A 202 -20.05 -4.24 -0.32
N SER A 203 -20.60 -3.23 -1.00
CA SER A 203 -20.76 -3.24 -2.44
C SER A 203 -19.36 -3.09 -3.04
N PHE A 204 -18.92 -4.09 -3.80
CA PHE A 204 -17.81 -3.93 -4.73
C PHE A 204 -18.19 -2.83 -5.71
N ARG A 205 -17.75 -1.60 -5.44
CA ARG A 205 -17.94 -0.48 -6.36
C ARG A 205 -17.13 -0.80 -7.61
N SER A 206 -17.85 -0.96 -8.71
CA SER A 206 -17.31 -1.28 -10.04
C SER A 206 -16.67 -0.06 -10.69
N ASP A 207 -15.71 0.58 -10.01
CA ASP A 207 -14.92 1.63 -10.62
C ASP A 207 -13.55 1.05 -11.01
N SER A 208 -13.38 0.83 -12.32
CA SER A 208 -12.18 0.40 -13.05
C SER A 208 -11.79 -1.10 -12.97
N THR A 209 -12.59 -1.95 -13.60
CA THR A 209 -12.24 -3.36 -13.91
C THR A 209 -10.88 -3.53 -14.61
N LEU A 210 -10.34 -2.50 -15.29
CA LEU A 210 -9.02 -2.55 -15.93
C LEU A 210 -7.84 -2.28 -14.99
N GLN A 211 -8.00 -1.49 -13.91
CA GLN A 211 -6.90 -1.23 -12.96
C GLN A 211 -6.81 -2.33 -11.90
N LEU A 212 -7.95 -2.89 -11.47
CA LEU A 212 -8.02 -4.08 -10.61
C LEU A 212 -7.33 -5.29 -11.27
N ASN A 213 -7.57 -5.49 -12.57
CA ASN A 213 -6.94 -6.55 -13.36
C ASN A 213 -5.40 -6.46 -13.40
N GLN A 214 -4.78 -5.29 -13.23
CA GLN A 214 -3.32 -5.16 -13.26
C GLN A 214 -2.65 -5.46 -11.90
N ARG A 215 -3.32 -5.14 -10.79
CA ARG A 215 -2.76 -5.30 -9.43
C ARG A 215 -2.63 -6.76 -9.04
N HIS A 216 -3.70 -7.53 -9.22
CA HIS A 216 -3.74 -8.96 -8.97
C HIS A 216 -2.62 -9.70 -9.74
N LEU A 217 -2.43 -9.38 -11.02
CA LEU A 217 -1.41 -10.03 -11.87
C LEU A 217 0.02 -9.83 -11.36
N VAL A 218 0.31 -8.65 -10.79
CA VAL A 218 1.64 -8.32 -10.28
C VAL A 218 2.00 -9.13 -9.04
N TYR A 219 1.03 -9.38 -8.15
CA TYR A 219 1.25 -10.21 -6.96
C TYR A 219 1.11 -11.71 -7.23
N PHE A 220 0.37 -12.10 -8.26
CA PHE A 220 0.17 -13.50 -8.61
C PHE A 220 1.49 -14.24 -8.87
N ASP A 221 2.44 -13.63 -9.60
CA ASP A 221 3.76 -14.22 -9.85
C ASP A 221 4.50 -14.56 -8.54
N VAL A 222 4.39 -13.68 -7.53
CA VAL A 222 4.98 -13.90 -6.20
C VAL A 222 4.34 -15.10 -5.52
N VAL A 223 3.02 -15.27 -5.62
CA VAL A 223 2.29 -16.40 -5.03
C VAL A 223 2.62 -17.73 -5.72
N VAL A 224 2.78 -17.72 -7.05
CA VAL A 224 3.22 -18.90 -7.81
C VAL A 224 4.62 -19.31 -7.38
N LYS A 225 5.57 -18.36 -7.34
CA LYS A 225 6.94 -18.59 -6.88
C LYS A 225 7.00 -19.06 -5.43
N LEU A 226 6.16 -18.51 -4.55
CA LEU A 226 6.02 -18.95 -3.16
C LEU A 226 5.61 -20.42 -3.10
N ASN A 227 4.56 -20.81 -3.82
CA ASN A 227 4.07 -22.19 -3.84
C ASN A 227 5.11 -23.16 -4.42
N ASN A 228 5.79 -22.78 -5.50
CA ASN A 228 6.88 -23.57 -6.07
C ASN A 228 8.05 -23.72 -5.08
N SER A 229 8.44 -22.65 -4.40
CA SER A 229 9.52 -22.67 -3.40
C SER A 229 9.16 -23.58 -2.23
N ARG A 230 7.91 -23.51 -1.74
CA ARG A 230 7.36 -24.41 -0.71
C ARG A 230 7.40 -25.88 -1.15
N LEU A 231 7.02 -26.17 -2.40
CA LEU A 231 7.07 -27.52 -2.96
C LEU A 231 8.51 -28.05 -3.01
N THR A 232 9.46 -27.21 -3.42
CA THR A 232 10.90 -27.54 -3.46
C THR A 232 11.59 -27.49 -2.10
N LYS A 233 10.89 -27.07 -1.03
CA LYS A 233 11.42 -26.88 0.33
C LYS A 233 12.59 -25.90 0.42
N ILE A 234 12.57 -24.85 -0.39
CA ILE A 234 13.56 -23.77 -0.37
C ILE A 234 12.98 -22.57 0.37
N GLU A 235 13.77 -21.95 1.25
CA GLU A 235 13.38 -20.71 1.93
C GLU A 235 13.19 -19.56 0.93
N TYR A 236 12.06 -18.86 1.05
CA TYR A 236 11.66 -17.82 0.11
C TYR A 236 11.44 -16.49 0.85
N GLY A 237 12.10 -15.44 0.39
CA GLY A 237 11.93 -14.08 0.90
C GLY A 237 10.68 -13.45 0.29
N VAL A 238 9.53 -13.78 0.86
CA VAL A 238 8.22 -13.44 0.29
C VAL A 238 7.94 -11.94 0.39
N ILE A 239 8.36 -11.26 1.47
CA ILE A 239 8.12 -9.83 1.64
C ILE A 239 8.95 -9.03 0.63
N ASN A 240 10.20 -9.40 0.39
CA ASN A 240 11.06 -8.74 -0.59
C ASN A 240 10.50 -8.85 -2.00
N GLU A 241 9.97 -10.02 -2.37
CA GLU A 241 9.32 -10.20 -3.67
C GLU A 241 8.02 -9.39 -3.77
N PHE A 242 7.25 -9.26 -2.70
CA PHE A 242 6.12 -8.33 -2.66
C PHE A 242 6.54 -6.86 -2.75
N ILE A 243 7.68 -6.46 -2.16
CA ILE A 243 8.27 -5.12 -2.37
C ILE A 243 8.58 -4.90 -3.85
N ASN A 244 9.22 -5.88 -4.51
CA ASN A 244 9.60 -5.79 -5.92
C ASN A 244 8.38 -5.77 -6.84
N ALA A 245 7.32 -6.50 -6.48
CA ALA A 245 6.04 -6.47 -7.15
C ALA A 245 5.34 -5.10 -6.97
N ALA A 246 5.23 -4.60 -5.74
CA ALA A 246 4.57 -3.32 -5.43
C ALA A 246 5.23 -2.11 -6.12
N LYS A 247 6.55 -2.14 -6.36
CA LYS A 247 7.26 -1.12 -7.15
C LYS A 247 6.79 -1.00 -8.60
N LYS A 248 6.15 -2.03 -9.16
CA LYS A 248 5.63 -2.05 -10.54
C LYS A 248 4.23 -1.44 -10.65
N ILE A 249 3.57 -1.16 -9.52
CA ILE A 249 2.23 -0.56 -9.45
C ILE A 249 2.36 0.97 -9.60
N ASN A 250 1.26 1.67 -9.96
CA ASN A 250 1.19 3.13 -10.11
C ASN A 250 2.01 3.88 -9.04
N LEU A 251 2.77 4.90 -9.47
CA LEU A 251 3.78 5.61 -8.70
C LEU A 251 3.36 6.01 -7.28
N ASP A 252 2.19 6.62 -7.07
CA ASP A 252 1.80 7.14 -5.75
C ASP A 252 1.25 6.04 -4.83
N TYR A 253 0.41 5.17 -5.39
CA TYR A 253 -0.17 4.04 -4.67
C TYR A 253 0.89 3.00 -4.30
N GLY A 254 1.73 2.64 -5.27
CA GLY A 254 2.84 1.71 -5.11
C GLY A 254 3.87 2.21 -4.10
N ARG A 255 4.19 3.51 -4.07
CA ARG A 255 5.11 4.08 -3.06
C ARG A 255 4.63 3.83 -1.63
N LYS A 256 3.34 4.07 -1.34
CA LYS A 256 2.76 3.85 -0.01
C LYS A 256 2.80 2.38 0.39
N LEU A 257 2.48 1.48 -0.54
CA LEU A 257 2.55 0.04 -0.30
C LEU A 257 3.98 -0.47 -0.11
N VAL A 258 4.92 0.03 -0.91
CA VAL A 258 6.34 -0.28 -0.77
C VAL A 258 6.83 0.11 0.62
N GLN A 259 6.43 1.27 1.16
CA GLN A 259 6.75 1.66 2.54
C GLN A 259 6.17 0.67 3.57
N CYS A 260 4.93 0.23 3.40
CA CYS A 260 4.33 -0.78 4.29
C CYS A 260 5.05 -2.13 4.23
N TRP A 261 5.41 -2.59 3.03
CA TRP A 261 6.15 -3.84 2.85
C TRP A 261 7.57 -3.75 3.38
N GLN A 262 8.26 -2.61 3.18
CA GLN A 262 9.56 -2.35 3.77
C GLN A 262 9.48 -2.32 5.29
N ALA A 263 8.44 -1.70 5.87
CA ALA A 263 8.20 -1.75 7.31
C ALA A 263 8.05 -3.19 7.79
N LEU A 264 7.23 -4.01 7.12
CA LEU A 264 7.06 -5.40 7.48
C LEU A 264 8.38 -6.20 7.36
N ALA A 265 9.19 -5.97 6.32
CA ALA A 265 10.48 -6.62 6.16
C ALA A 265 11.41 -6.35 7.35
N HIS A 266 11.46 -5.11 7.85
CA HIS A 266 12.25 -4.74 9.03
C HIS A 266 11.68 -5.34 10.32
N ILE A 267 10.35 -5.32 10.48
CA ILE A 267 9.64 -5.89 11.63
C ILE A 267 9.93 -7.40 11.75
N VAL A 268 9.84 -8.12 10.63
CA VAL A 268 10.05 -9.57 10.56
C VAL A 268 11.54 -9.93 10.52
N GLY A 269 12.41 -8.99 10.15
CA GLY A 269 13.84 -9.21 9.95
C GLY A 269 14.20 -9.89 8.63
N GLU A 270 13.30 -9.85 7.64
CA GLU A 270 13.55 -10.36 6.29
C GLU A 270 14.55 -9.44 5.58
N SER A 271 15.82 -9.84 5.62
CA SER A 271 16.94 -9.06 5.09
C SER A 271 17.86 -9.95 4.25
N ASN A 272 18.71 -9.32 3.43
CA ASN A 272 19.65 -10.02 2.56
C ASN A 272 18.96 -10.98 1.57
N VAL A 273 17.85 -10.53 0.99
CA VAL A 273 17.12 -11.26 -0.04
C VAL A 273 17.38 -10.64 -1.40
N VAL A 274 17.71 -11.47 -2.38
CA VAL A 274 17.86 -11.09 -3.79
C VAL A 274 17.04 -12.07 -4.63
N ASP A 275 16.13 -11.56 -5.44
CA ASP A 275 15.23 -12.33 -6.30
C ASP A 275 14.54 -13.49 -5.54
N GLY A 276 13.99 -13.18 -4.37
CA GLY A 276 13.29 -14.13 -3.49
C GLY A 276 14.18 -15.14 -2.76
N ARG A 277 15.51 -15.10 -2.92
CA ARG A 277 16.45 -16.02 -2.24
C ARG A 277 17.27 -15.30 -1.17
N PHE A 278 17.41 -15.94 -0.01
CA PHE A 278 18.26 -15.44 1.07
C PHE A 278 19.74 -15.67 0.75
N THR A 279 20.55 -14.64 0.87
CA THR A 279 22.01 -14.77 0.80
C THR A 279 22.62 -15.07 2.17
N ARG A 280 21.95 -14.66 3.26
CA ARG A 280 22.38 -14.86 4.66
C ARG A 280 21.16 -14.98 5.57
N ASN A 281 21.30 -15.75 6.66
CA ASN A 281 20.31 -15.89 7.74
C ASN A 281 18.87 -16.13 7.23
N PRO A 282 18.61 -17.24 6.51
CA PRO A 282 17.30 -17.49 5.90
C PRO A 282 16.21 -17.64 6.96
N LEU A 283 15.09 -16.93 6.75
CA LEU A 283 13.88 -17.13 7.52
C LEU A 283 13.07 -18.27 6.93
N LYS A 284 12.77 -19.27 7.77
CA LYS A 284 12.02 -20.47 7.37
C LYS A 284 10.52 -20.21 7.38
N GLN A 285 9.77 -21.02 6.63
CA GLN A 285 8.32 -21.07 6.78
C GLN A 285 7.94 -21.36 8.24
N GLY A 286 7.03 -20.57 8.79
CA GLY A 286 6.55 -20.70 10.17
C GLY A 286 7.61 -20.35 11.23
N HIS A 287 8.66 -19.59 10.89
CA HIS A 287 9.76 -19.26 11.81
C HIS A 287 9.29 -18.74 13.17
N PHE A 288 8.25 -17.91 13.20
CA PHE A 288 7.71 -17.33 14.44
C PHE A 288 6.52 -18.09 15.01
N LYS A 289 6.06 -19.16 14.37
CA LYS A 289 4.80 -19.85 14.70
C LYS A 289 4.77 -20.29 16.17
N SER A 290 5.83 -20.92 16.67
CA SER A 290 5.90 -21.42 18.06
C SER A 290 5.81 -20.30 19.11
N ALA A 291 6.53 -19.20 18.89
CA ALA A 291 6.53 -18.06 19.80
C ALA A 291 5.22 -17.26 19.71
N TYR A 292 4.75 -17.01 18.49
CA TYR A 292 3.56 -16.19 18.24
C TYR A 292 2.27 -16.91 18.62
N HIS A 293 2.19 -18.25 18.54
CA HIS A 293 0.98 -19.01 18.90
C HIS A 293 0.98 -19.50 20.35
N SER A 294 1.93 -19.06 21.18
CA SER A 294 1.94 -19.38 22.60
C SER A 294 0.59 -19.03 23.25
N PRO A 295 0.00 -19.93 24.05
CA PRO A 295 -1.32 -19.71 24.67
C PRO A 295 -1.28 -18.68 25.80
N SER A 296 -0.09 -18.44 26.38
CA SER A 296 0.15 -17.47 27.43
C SER A 296 1.17 -16.41 27.00
N PHE A 297 1.10 -15.24 27.64
CA PHE A 297 2.04 -14.11 27.50
C PHE A 297 3.39 -14.42 28.17
N ASP A 298 4.00 -15.54 27.77
CA ASP A 298 5.23 -16.06 28.33
C ASP A 298 6.44 -15.24 27.88
N ALA A 299 7.60 -15.49 28.51
CA ALA A 299 8.86 -14.85 28.15
C ALA A 299 9.19 -14.98 26.66
N THR A 300 8.86 -16.11 26.03
CA THR A 300 9.06 -16.34 24.59
C THR A 300 8.24 -15.37 23.73
N PHE A 301 6.95 -15.18 24.06
CA PHE A 301 6.08 -14.23 23.35
C PHE A 301 6.54 -12.79 23.56
N LYS A 302 6.91 -12.42 24.80
CA LYS A 302 7.46 -11.09 25.11
C LYS A 302 8.79 -10.82 24.38
N ASN A 303 9.66 -11.82 24.28
CA ASN A 303 10.90 -11.69 23.51
C ASN A 303 10.63 -11.49 22.01
N LEU A 304 9.59 -12.16 21.47
CA LEU A 304 9.14 -11.93 20.10
C LEU A 304 8.58 -10.51 19.92
N CYS A 305 7.69 -10.04 20.80
CA CYS A 305 7.15 -8.68 20.71
C CYS A 305 8.26 -7.63 20.72
N ARG A 306 9.24 -7.77 21.62
CA ARG A 306 10.43 -6.91 21.65
C ARG A 306 11.19 -6.94 20.33
N TYR A 307 11.41 -8.13 19.76
CA TYR A 307 12.08 -8.28 18.48
C TYR A 307 11.34 -7.52 17.37
N LEU A 308 10.02 -7.70 17.27
CA LEU A 308 9.18 -7.04 16.28
C LEU A 308 9.16 -5.51 16.46
N ILE A 309 9.05 -5.02 17.70
CA ILE A 309 9.11 -3.58 18.02
C ILE A 309 10.46 -2.99 17.62
N ASN A 310 11.57 -3.68 17.89
CA ASN A 310 12.89 -3.21 17.50
C ASN A 310 13.02 -3.11 15.97
N GLY A 311 12.39 -4.02 15.22
CA GLY A 311 12.24 -3.91 13.78
C GLY A 311 11.46 -2.67 13.35
N SER A 312 10.32 -2.36 14.00
CA SER A 312 9.56 -1.12 13.78
C SER A 312 10.39 0.14 14.03
N LYS A 313 11.12 0.17 15.15
CA LYS A 313 12.01 1.29 15.52
C LYS A 313 13.07 1.54 14.46
N ARG A 314 13.76 0.47 14.05
CA ARG A 314 14.79 0.52 13.02
C ARG A 314 14.25 1.03 11.69
N TYR A 315 13.08 0.55 11.26
CA TYR A 315 12.44 1.06 10.05
C TYR A 315 12.16 2.56 10.14
N LEU A 316 11.61 3.03 11.25
CA LEU A 316 11.31 4.46 11.43
C LEU A 316 12.58 5.32 11.43
N GLU A 317 13.68 4.81 11.98
CA GLU A 317 15.00 5.45 11.95
C GLU A 317 15.56 5.53 10.53
N GLU A 318 15.59 4.41 9.80
CA GLU A 318 16.07 4.36 8.41
C GLU A 318 15.17 5.17 7.46
N SER A 319 13.85 5.17 7.67
CA SER A 319 12.89 6.05 6.98
C SER A 319 13.26 7.52 7.17
N TYR A 320 13.59 7.92 8.41
CA TYR A 320 13.99 9.28 8.72
C TYR A 320 15.38 9.64 8.17
N GLN A 321 16.31 8.69 8.06
CA GLN A 321 17.57 8.90 7.34
C GLN A 321 17.31 9.21 5.85
N SER A 322 16.44 8.43 5.20
CA SER A 322 16.06 8.65 3.79
C SER A 322 15.36 10.00 3.59
N TRP A 323 14.44 10.35 4.50
CA TRP A 323 13.81 11.66 4.54
C TRP A 323 14.85 12.77 4.74
N SER A 324 15.78 12.62 5.67
CA SER A 324 16.85 13.60 5.96
C SER A 324 17.67 13.93 4.72
N ASN A 325 18.08 12.90 3.97
CA ASN A 325 18.81 13.07 2.71
C ASN A 325 17.98 13.86 1.68
N THR A 326 16.70 13.54 1.54
CA THR A 326 15.81 14.22 0.60
C THR A 326 15.56 15.67 1.01
N TYR A 327 15.34 15.89 2.31
CA TYR A 327 15.03 17.19 2.89
C TYR A 327 16.21 18.17 2.81
N VAL A 328 17.42 17.72 3.16
CA VAL A 328 18.65 18.50 3.00
C VAL A 328 18.89 18.87 1.54
N ASN A 329 18.60 17.95 0.61
CA ASN A 329 18.71 18.25 -0.82
C ASN A 329 17.70 19.30 -1.30
N SER A 330 16.48 19.34 -0.74
CA SER A 330 15.50 20.38 -1.07
C SER A 330 15.85 21.78 -0.54
N PHE A 331 16.64 21.87 0.52
CA PHE A 331 17.07 23.14 1.15
C PHE A 331 18.59 23.27 1.17
N ARG A 332 19.24 22.99 0.03
CA ARG A 332 20.71 22.89 -0.05
C ARG A 332 21.43 24.17 0.40
N SER A 333 20.88 25.34 0.05
CA SER A 333 21.43 26.66 0.40
C SER A 333 21.49 26.89 1.90
N GLU A 334 20.43 26.52 2.62
CA GLU A 334 20.28 26.73 4.06
C GLU A 334 20.94 25.61 4.86
N ALA A 335 20.83 24.36 4.39
CA ALA A 335 21.37 23.19 5.08
C ALA A 335 22.91 23.25 5.17
N MET A 336 23.57 23.82 4.16
CA MET A 336 25.02 24.04 4.14
C MET A 336 25.81 22.78 4.59
N LEU A 337 25.48 21.62 4.01
CA LEU A 337 26.10 20.34 4.39
C LEU A 337 27.63 20.37 4.21
N GLY A 338 28.13 21.13 3.23
CA GLY A 338 29.56 21.38 3.07
C GLY A 338 30.36 20.12 2.76
N GLY A 339 31.46 19.90 3.50
CA GLY A 339 32.52 18.91 3.24
C GLY A 339 32.14 17.42 3.27
N LEU A 340 32.98 16.56 3.85
CA LEU A 340 32.78 15.09 3.85
C LEU A 340 31.43 14.72 4.51
N PRO A 341 30.55 13.97 3.82
CA PRO A 341 29.26 13.56 4.36
C PRO A 341 29.47 12.57 5.52
N SER A 342 29.19 13.03 6.73
CA SER A 342 29.15 12.21 7.95
C SER A 342 27.77 12.29 8.58
N ALA A 343 27.40 11.30 9.39
CA ALA A 343 26.12 11.32 10.12
C ALA A 343 25.97 12.60 10.97
N ILE A 344 27.04 13.02 11.64
CA ILE A 344 27.09 14.24 12.47
C ILE A 344 26.84 15.49 11.60
N ASN A 345 27.56 15.62 10.48
CA ASN A 345 27.38 16.77 9.59
C ASN A 345 25.99 16.78 8.93
N MET A 346 25.46 15.60 8.58
CA MET A 346 24.11 15.44 8.07
C MET A 346 23.08 15.92 9.09
N ALA A 347 23.21 15.54 10.36
CA ALA A 347 22.30 15.99 11.41
C ALA A 347 22.33 17.52 11.60
N ARG A 348 23.52 18.14 11.56
CA ARG A 348 23.64 19.62 11.56
C ARG A 348 22.94 20.25 10.37
N ALA A 349 23.10 19.68 9.18
CA ALA A 349 22.49 20.19 7.95
C ALA A 349 20.95 20.08 7.99
N VAL A 350 20.42 18.97 8.50
CA VAL A 350 18.98 18.80 8.75
C VAL A 350 18.46 19.90 9.69
N LEU A 351 19.14 20.17 10.80
CA LEU A 351 18.69 21.18 11.76
C LEU A 351 18.70 22.59 11.17
N ARG A 352 19.72 22.95 10.39
CA ARG A 352 19.75 24.25 9.70
C ARG A 352 18.59 24.39 8.71
N ALA A 353 18.23 23.30 8.01
CA ALA A 353 17.08 23.30 7.11
C ALA A 353 15.74 23.39 7.87
N ILE A 354 15.60 22.68 9.00
CA ILE A 354 14.41 22.72 9.87
C ILE A 354 14.21 24.12 10.44
N HIS A 355 15.29 24.73 10.96
CA HIS A 355 15.29 26.04 11.61
C HIS A 355 15.69 27.19 10.67
N ARG A 356 15.43 27.02 9.37
CA ARG A 356 15.76 28.05 8.38
C ARG A 356 15.02 29.37 8.68
N PRO A 357 15.63 30.54 8.45
CA PRO A 357 15.03 31.83 8.79
C PRO A 357 13.66 32.08 8.13
N ASN A 358 13.45 31.56 6.93
CA ASN A 358 12.23 31.78 6.14
C ASN A 358 11.36 30.51 6.11
N GLY A 359 10.38 30.44 7.01
CA GLY A 359 9.39 29.35 7.07
C GLY A 359 9.84 28.08 7.78
N GLY A 360 10.98 28.12 8.46
CA GLY A 360 11.41 27.07 9.41
C GLY A 360 10.79 27.23 10.79
N ILE A 361 11.10 26.28 11.68
CA ILE A 361 10.70 26.36 13.09
C ILE A 361 11.59 27.39 13.80
N PRO A 362 11.04 28.39 14.52
CA PRO A 362 11.83 29.39 15.24
C PRO A 362 12.79 28.78 16.28
N THR A 363 13.90 29.48 16.55
CA THR A 363 14.95 29.02 17.49
C THR A 363 14.87 29.69 18.87
N ASP A 364 13.80 30.44 19.18
CA ASP A 364 13.71 31.34 20.34
C ASP A 364 13.93 30.66 21.70
N ASN A 365 13.63 29.36 21.79
CA ASN A 365 13.72 28.57 23.02
C ASN A 365 14.80 27.47 22.96
N LEU A 366 15.74 27.54 22.01
CA LEU A 366 16.72 26.49 21.79
C LEU A 366 18.09 26.84 22.38
N HIS A 367 18.75 25.86 22.97
CA HIS A 367 20.15 26.00 23.39
C HIS A 367 21.09 25.85 22.19
N MET A 368 21.70 26.95 21.77
CA MET A 368 22.49 27.02 20.54
C MET A 368 24.00 26.92 20.79
N ALA A 369 24.70 26.14 19.96
CA ALA A 369 26.15 26.16 19.81
C ALA A 369 26.51 26.16 18.33
N ASP A 370 27.41 27.05 17.88
CA ASP A 370 27.81 27.19 16.47
C ASP A 370 26.62 27.24 15.48
N ASN A 371 25.58 28.00 15.83
CA ASN A 371 24.33 28.13 15.08
C ASN A 371 23.59 26.80 14.85
N VAL A 372 23.77 25.81 15.74
CA VAL A 372 23.02 24.54 15.74
C VAL A 372 22.44 24.31 17.14
N PRO A 373 21.17 23.88 17.26
CA PRO A 373 20.61 23.48 18.55
C PRO A 373 21.34 22.26 19.11
N ILE A 374 21.91 22.37 20.32
CA ILE A 374 22.68 21.31 20.99
C ILE A 374 21.81 20.06 21.15
N TRP A 375 20.63 20.21 21.75
CA TRP A 375 19.70 19.11 21.98
C TRP A 375 19.08 18.59 20.68
N GLY A 376 18.80 19.49 19.73
CA GLY A 376 18.37 19.10 18.40
C GLY A 376 19.40 18.22 17.69
N HIS A 377 20.69 18.49 17.86
CA HIS A 377 21.78 17.71 17.25
C HIS A 377 21.81 16.28 17.78
N ILE A 378 21.68 16.12 19.10
CA ILE A 378 21.58 14.80 19.75
C ILE A 378 20.30 14.10 19.29
N PHE A 379 19.17 14.79 19.29
CA PHE A 379 17.87 14.26 18.87
C PHE A 379 17.88 13.74 17.44
N VAL A 380 18.34 14.51 16.47
CA VAL A 380 18.34 14.10 15.06
C VAL A 380 19.21 12.85 14.86
N LEU A 381 20.37 12.76 15.52
CA LEU A 381 21.21 11.56 15.44
C LEU A 381 20.52 10.34 16.04
N VAL A 382 19.84 10.48 17.18
CA VAL A 382 19.06 9.40 17.80
C VAL A 382 17.85 9.01 16.94
N ARG A 383 17.15 10.00 16.36
CA ARG A 383 16.02 9.79 15.45
C ARG A 383 16.43 9.09 14.15
N GLN A 384 17.68 9.23 13.75
CA GLN A 384 18.32 8.52 12.65
C GLN A 384 18.92 7.16 13.07
N GLY A 385 18.90 6.77 14.34
CA GLY A 385 19.49 5.51 14.82
C GLY A 385 21.02 5.53 15.00
N TYR A 386 21.66 6.69 14.91
CA TYR A 386 23.11 6.87 15.11
C TYR A 386 23.46 7.15 16.58
N TYR A 387 23.15 6.19 17.46
CA TYR A 387 23.28 6.35 18.92
C TYR A 387 24.72 6.61 19.40
N GLN A 388 25.71 5.97 18.79
CA GLN A 388 27.12 6.16 19.17
C GLN A 388 27.62 7.56 18.80
N GLN A 389 27.27 8.03 17.60
CA GLN A 389 27.58 9.39 17.15
C GLN A 389 26.84 10.42 17.99
N ALA A 390 25.59 10.16 18.37
CA ALA A 390 24.84 11.01 19.29
C ALA A 390 25.55 11.14 20.65
N LEU A 391 26.10 10.04 21.18
CA LEU A 391 26.85 10.04 22.44
C LEU A 391 28.17 10.81 22.33
N GLU A 392 28.89 10.67 21.22
CA GLU A 392 30.09 11.46 20.92
C GLU A 392 29.78 12.96 20.92
N VAL A 393 28.72 13.36 20.21
CA VAL A 393 28.24 14.75 20.16
C VAL A 393 27.82 15.26 21.53
N ALA A 394 27.09 14.46 22.31
CA ALA A 394 26.65 14.83 23.66
C ALA A 394 27.84 15.09 24.59
N LYS A 395 28.89 14.26 24.53
CA LYS A 395 30.15 14.47 25.28
C LYS A 395 30.91 15.70 24.79
N GLY A 396 30.93 15.94 23.47
CA GLY A 396 31.55 17.13 22.89
C GLY A 396 30.91 18.44 23.37
N TYR A 397 29.59 18.43 23.61
CA TYR A 397 28.85 19.58 24.15
C TYR A 397 28.84 19.68 25.67
N GLU A 398 29.38 18.69 26.41
CA GLU A 398 29.39 18.67 27.88
C GLU A 398 29.90 19.98 28.52
N PRO A 399 30.97 20.64 28.02
CA PRO A 399 31.44 21.91 28.58
C PRO A 399 30.47 23.09 28.38
N LEU A 400 29.57 22.99 27.41
CA LEU A 400 28.59 24.02 27.05
C LEU A 400 27.22 23.79 27.73
N LEU A 401 27.02 22.62 28.34
CA LEU A 401 25.75 22.28 28.98
C LEU A 401 25.63 22.91 30.38
N PRO A 402 24.43 23.34 30.78
CA PRO A 402 24.15 23.72 32.16
C PRO A 402 24.46 22.58 33.14
N ARG A 403 24.88 22.91 34.38
CA ARG A 403 25.25 21.90 35.40
C ARG A 403 24.18 20.84 35.65
N GLN A 404 22.92 21.22 35.61
CA GLN A 404 21.77 20.33 35.78
C GLN A 404 21.64 19.27 34.66
N ASP A 405 22.20 19.55 33.48
CA ASP A 405 22.10 18.70 32.31
C ASP A 405 23.33 17.79 32.14
N LEU A 406 24.41 17.99 32.91
CA LEU A 406 25.60 17.12 32.85
C LEU A 406 25.29 15.67 33.23
N GLN A 407 24.34 15.46 34.15
CA GLN A 407 23.89 14.12 34.52
C GLN A 407 23.22 13.39 33.34
N PHE A 408 22.58 14.11 32.41
CA PHE A 408 21.99 13.49 31.22
C PHE A 408 23.05 12.75 30.41
N VAL A 409 24.23 13.35 30.18
CA VAL A 409 25.30 12.72 29.39
C VAL A 409 25.75 11.40 30.02
N THR A 410 25.79 11.34 31.36
CA THR A 410 26.10 10.11 32.10
C THR A 410 25.02 9.04 31.89
N TYR A 411 23.74 9.39 32.06
CA TYR A 411 22.65 8.45 31.83
C TYR A 411 22.55 8.01 30.36
N PHE A 412 22.76 8.93 29.43
CA PHE A 412 22.75 8.64 28.00
C PHE A 412 23.90 7.70 27.61
N SER A 413 25.09 7.88 28.19
CA SER A 413 26.19 6.92 28.00
C SER A 413 25.82 5.52 28.47
N ARG A 414 25.14 5.38 29.61
CA ARG A 414 24.71 4.07 30.12
C ARG A 414 23.58 3.46 29.29
N PHE A 415 22.66 4.30 28.81
CA PHE A 415 21.59 3.91 27.89
C PHE A 415 22.14 3.30 26.60
N VAL A 416 23.10 3.98 25.95
CA VAL A 416 23.73 3.51 24.70
C VAL A 416 24.54 2.23 24.94
N SER A 417 25.31 2.16 26.02
CA SER A 417 26.10 0.96 26.38
C SER A 417 25.23 -0.27 26.69
N ASN A 418 24.00 -0.07 27.17
CA ASN A 418 23.07 -1.14 27.51
C ASN A 418 21.97 -1.30 26.44
N ASN A 419 22.40 -1.34 25.17
CA ASN A 419 21.56 -1.61 24.00
C ASN A 419 20.30 -0.72 23.94
N ASN A 420 20.50 0.59 24.09
CA ASN A 420 19.46 1.62 24.05
C ASN A 420 18.35 1.39 25.09
N SER A 421 18.73 0.99 26.30
CA SER A 421 17.84 0.90 27.45
C SER A 421 18.57 1.24 28.74
N LEU A 422 17.98 2.11 29.55
CA LEU A 422 18.58 2.48 30.83
C LEU A 422 18.35 1.38 31.89
N PRO A 423 19.38 0.98 32.66
CA PRO A 423 19.22 0.04 33.77
C PRO A 423 18.16 0.52 34.79
N PRO A 424 17.41 -0.40 35.43
CA PRO A 424 16.27 -0.03 36.28
C PRO A 424 16.61 0.95 37.41
N GLN A 425 17.76 0.76 38.08
CA GLN A 425 18.20 1.62 39.19
C GLN A 425 18.49 3.06 38.74
N ASP A 426 19.17 3.21 37.60
CA ASP A 426 19.50 4.51 37.03
C ASP A 426 18.25 5.22 36.52
N ARG A 427 17.35 4.47 35.89
CA ARG A 427 16.05 4.99 35.48
C ARG A 427 15.23 5.48 36.67
N GLN A 428 15.16 4.71 37.76
CA GLN A 428 14.40 5.12 38.94
C GLN A 428 14.90 6.45 39.50
N LYS A 429 16.23 6.64 39.54
CA LYS A 429 16.85 7.91 39.95
C LYS A 429 16.49 9.05 38.99
N LEU A 430 16.71 8.84 37.68
CA LEU A 430 16.41 9.84 36.66
C LEU A 430 14.93 10.27 36.69
N VAL A 431 13.99 9.31 36.78
CA VAL A 431 12.55 9.61 36.86
C VAL A 431 12.20 10.34 38.16
N ALA A 432 12.81 9.99 39.29
CA ALA A 432 12.61 10.70 40.56
C ALA A 432 13.07 12.16 40.46
N ASP A 433 14.23 12.40 39.86
CA ASP A 433 14.77 13.76 39.64
C ASP A 433 13.85 14.56 38.70
N MET A 434 13.37 13.93 37.61
CA MET A 434 12.43 14.54 36.66
C MET A 434 11.09 14.92 37.28
N LYS A 435 10.59 14.14 38.26
CA LYS A 435 9.36 14.46 39.00
C LYS A 435 9.51 15.69 39.90
N GLN A 436 10.73 16.05 40.29
CA GLN A 436 11.01 17.23 41.11
C GLN A 436 11.23 18.51 40.29
N TRP A 437 11.27 18.41 38.96
CA TRP A 437 11.37 19.58 38.10
C TRP A 437 10.14 20.47 38.28
N ASN A 438 10.39 21.72 38.65
CA ASN A 438 9.40 22.79 38.75
C ASN A 438 9.80 23.94 37.81
N SER A 439 8.94 24.95 37.67
CA SER A 439 9.19 26.09 36.78
C SER A 439 10.47 26.88 37.09
N LEU A 440 11.06 26.71 38.28
CA LEU A 440 12.32 27.33 38.70
C LEU A 440 13.54 26.44 38.37
N THR A 441 13.42 25.12 38.54
CA THR A 441 14.46 24.14 38.17
C THR A 441 14.56 23.95 36.65
N PHE A 442 13.51 24.32 35.92
CA PHE A 442 13.40 24.11 34.48
C PHE A 442 12.96 25.40 33.75
N GLN A 443 13.87 26.38 33.65
CA GLN A 443 13.64 27.61 32.89
C GLN A 443 13.69 27.40 31.37
N ASP A 444 14.38 26.33 30.94
CA ASP A 444 14.64 25.98 29.56
C ASP A 444 13.41 25.31 28.92
N LYS A 445 12.97 25.85 27.78
CA LYS A 445 11.80 25.39 27.03
C LYS A 445 12.17 24.60 25.77
N ASP A 446 13.42 24.15 25.66
CA ASP A 446 13.90 23.40 24.49
C ASP A 446 13.12 22.07 24.32
N PRO A 447 12.31 21.92 23.26
CA PRO A 447 11.52 20.70 23.04
C PRO A 447 12.39 19.47 22.77
N TYR A 448 13.56 19.63 22.14
CA TYR A 448 14.47 18.52 21.87
C TYR A 448 15.04 17.95 23.16
N LYS A 449 15.34 18.81 24.14
CA LYS A 449 15.77 18.37 25.46
C LYS A 449 14.73 17.45 26.09
N PHE A 450 13.49 17.90 26.18
CA PHE A 450 12.41 17.12 26.78
C PHE A 450 12.19 15.77 26.10
N ILE A 451 12.22 15.75 24.76
CA ILE A 451 12.15 14.52 23.98
C ILE A 451 13.30 13.58 24.34
N MET A 452 14.52 14.10 24.41
CA MET A 452 15.70 13.28 24.75
C MET A 452 15.61 12.69 26.16
N TYR A 453 15.15 13.46 27.14
CA TYR A 453 14.89 12.93 28.48
C TYR A 453 13.79 11.87 28.49
N GLN A 454 12.69 12.06 27.74
CA GLN A 454 11.64 11.04 27.62
C GLN A 454 12.15 9.74 27.01
N VAL A 455 12.96 9.82 25.94
CA VAL A 455 13.53 8.66 25.26
C VAL A 455 14.48 7.90 26.19
N VAL A 456 15.39 8.60 26.88
CA VAL A 456 16.36 7.96 27.78
C VAL A 456 15.69 7.37 29.03
N ALA A 457 14.72 8.09 29.61
CA ALA A 457 13.93 7.59 30.75
C ALA A 457 12.89 6.52 30.35
N GLN A 458 12.61 6.39 29.05
CA GLN A 458 11.55 5.55 28.48
C GLN A 458 10.22 5.81 29.19
N LEU A 459 9.81 7.08 29.18
CA LEU A 459 8.62 7.59 29.86
C LEU A 459 7.64 8.13 28.82
N GLU A 460 6.38 7.70 28.88
CA GLU A 460 5.37 8.10 27.90
C GLU A 460 5.06 9.60 27.94
N GLU A 461 4.87 10.15 29.14
CA GLU A 461 4.57 11.57 29.35
C GLU A 461 5.47 12.14 30.46
N LEU A 462 5.98 13.34 30.26
CA LEU A 462 6.67 14.08 31.33
C LEU A 462 5.66 14.66 32.32
N PRO A 463 5.99 14.73 33.63
CA PRO A 463 5.11 15.31 34.65
C PRO A 463 4.65 16.74 34.33
N GLN A 464 5.51 17.57 33.73
CA GLN A 464 5.19 18.97 33.39
C GLN A 464 4.49 19.15 32.04
N LYS A 465 4.35 18.12 31.20
CA LYS A 465 3.72 18.18 29.86
C LYS A 465 4.21 19.36 28.99
N PRO A 466 5.52 19.44 28.68
CA PRO A 466 6.05 20.51 27.83
C PRO A 466 5.53 20.41 26.39
N GLN A 467 5.50 21.54 25.68
CA GLN A 467 5.11 21.60 24.27
C GLN A 467 6.23 21.04 23.37
N ILE A 468 6.15 19.75 23.07
CA ILE A 468 7.10 19.03 22.19
C ILE A 468 6.59 18.84 20.76
N GLU A 469 5.30 19.12 20.52
CA GLU A 469 4.60 18.89 19.25
C GLU A 469 5.14 19.74 18.10
N SER A 470 5.76 20.89 18.41
CA SER A 470 6.32 21.80 17.42
C SER A 470 7.43 21.18 16.58
N VAL A 471 8.13 20.16 17.10
CA VAL A 471 9.23 19.48 16.42
C VAL A 471 8.90 18.03 16.01
N LEU A 472 7.75 17.50 16.45
CA LEU A 472 7.26 16.14 16.13
C LEU A 472 6.00 16.26 15.24
N LEU A 473 6.22 16.52 13.95
CA LEU A 473 5.16 16.97 13.05
C LEU A 473 4.38 15.82 12.38
N THR A 474 4.95 14.61 12.34
CA THR A 474 4.42 13.51 11.53
C THR A 474 3.83 12.36 12.37
N SER A 475 2.94 11.58 11.76
CA SER A 475 2.45 10.32 12.34
C SER A 475 3.59 9.34 12.63
N GLU A 476 4.64 9.33 11.81
CA GLU A 476 5.85 8.51 12.02
C GLU A 476 6.62 8.94 13.26
N ASP A 477 6.72 10.24 13.52
CA ASP A 477 7.38 10.76 14.73
C ASP A 477 6.59 10.41 15.99
N PHE A 478 5.25 10.52 15.93
CA PHE A 478 4.38 10.03 17.01
C PHE A 478 4.63 8.54 17.29
N MET A 479 4.64 7.71 16.24
CA MET A 479 4.88 6.26 16.40
C MET A 479 6.28 5.98 16.93
N TRP A 480 7.31 6.63 16.41
CA TRP A 480 8.69 6.47 16.86
C TRP A 480 8.82 6.83 18.35
N MET A 481 8.27 7.97 18.77
CA MET A 481 8.27 8.39 20.18
C MET A 481 7.62 7.35 21.09
N LYS A 482 6.39 6.92 20.75
CA LYS A 482 5.67 5.95 21.57
C LYS A 482 6.40 4.61 21.66
N LEU A 483 6.96 4.12 20.55
CA LEU A 483 7.74 2.88 20.54
C LEU A 483 9.02 3.00 21.37
N MET A 484 9.72 4.15 21.34
CA MET A 484 10.92 4.38 22.13
C MET A 484 10.67 4.31 23.63
N CYS A 485 9.46 4.64 24.08
CA CYS A 485 9.07 4.59 25.49
C CYS A 485 8.63 3.20 25.99
N ILE A 486 8.50 2.18 25.13
CA ILE A 486 8.05 0.83 25.55
C ILE A 486 9.11 0.09 26.38
N ARG A 487 8.69 -0.54 27.48
CA ARG A 487 9.48 -1.52 28.26
C ARG A 487 8.69 -2.82 28.48
N GLU A 488 9.09 -3.92 27.84
CA GLU A 488 8.36 -5.21 27.92
C GLU A 488 8.86 -6.21 28.97
N ILE A 489 10.11 -6.09 29.46
CA ILE A 489 10.72 -7.11 30.35
C ILE A 489 10.98 -6.58 31.76
N GLU A 490 9.98 -5.90 32.33
CA GLU A 490 9.95 -5.70 33.78
C GLU A 490 8.89 -6.61 34.38
N SER A 491 9.31 -7.84 34.67
CA SER A 491 8.65 -8.68 35.67
C SER A 491 9.53 -8.60 36.91
N VAL A 492 8.89 -8.32 38.06
CA VAL A 492 9.42 -8.31 39.43
C VAL A 492 9.61 -6.88 40.00
N GLY A 493 8.56 -6.38 40.66
CA GLY A 493 8.69 -5.49 41.82
C GLY A 493 8.60 -3.98 41.61
N GLY A 494 8.38 -3.46 40.40
CA GLY A 494 8.24 -2.02 40.14
C GLY A 494 6.81 -1.50 40.31
N THR A 495 6.63 -0.31 40.89
CA THR A 495 5.34 0.40 40.90
C THR A 495 4.85 0.62 39.47
N SER A 496 3.67 0.08 39.17
CA SER A 496 3.09 -0.13 37.84
C SER A 496 2.68 1.11 37.04
N ASN A 497 2.77 2.32 37.60
CA ASN A 497 2.10 3.49 37.03
C ASN A 497 2.91 4.27 35.98
N ASP A 498 4.22 4.02 35.83
CA ASP A 498 5.11 4.87 35.03
C ASP A 498 5.74 4.16 33.80
N THR A 499 5.34 2.92 33.50
CA THR A 499 5.89 2.13 32.38
C THR A 499 4.83 1.89 31.31
N LEU A 500 5.15 2.23 30.06
CA LEU A 500 4.30 1.91 28.91
C LEU A 500 4.57 0.48 28.42
N SER A 501 3.55 -0.38 28.49
CA SER A 501 3.61 -1.70 27.87
C SER A 501 3.19 -1.64 26.39
N LEU A 502 3.57 -2.64 25.59
CA LEU A 502 3.08 -2.76 24.22
C LEU A 502 1.55 -2.89 24.19
N GLU A 503 0.96 -3.64 25.12
CA GLU A 503 -0.49 -3.83 25.19
C GLU A 503 -1.23 -2.50 25.41
N ASP A 504 -0.70 -1.65 26.29
CA ASP A 504 -1.27 -0.32 26.56
C ASP A 504 -1.15 0.58 25.33
N LEU A 505 0.01 0.59 24.66
CA LEU A 505 0.15 1.34 23.41
C LEU A 505 -0.82 0.82 22.35
N GLN A 506 -0.93 -0.50 22.17
CA GLN A 506 -1.86 -1.10 21.22
C GLN A 506 -3.31 -0.69 21.52
N LYS A 507 -3.73 -0.67 22.79
CA LYS A 507 -5.03 -0.14 23.23
C LYS A 507 -5.20 1.32 22.86
N THR A 508 -4.21 2.17 23.15
CA THR A 508 -4.23 3.59 22.81
C THR A 508 -4.39 3.80 21.30
N ILE A 509 -3.64 3.09 20.46
CA ILE A 509 -3.77 3.17 19.00
C ILE A 509 -5.16 2.76 18.51
N ARG A 510 -5.76 1.72 19.12
CA ARG A 510 -7.14 1.31 18.79
C ARG A 510 -8.17 2.37 19.21
N ASN A 511 -8.00 2.96 20.38
CA ASN A 511 -8.90 4.01 20.88
C ASN A 511 -8.85 5.29 20.05
N LEU A 512 -7.66 5.66 19.55
CA LEU A 512 -7.50 6.78 18.62
C LEU A 512 -8.20 6.50 17.27
N GLY A 513 -8.08 5.25 16.80
CA GLY A 513 -8.77 4.75 15.62
C GLY A 513 -8.34 5.40 14.30
N PRO A 514 -8.95 5.02 13.16
CA PRO A 514 -8.55 5.49 11.84
C PRO A 514 -8.66 7.01 11.66
N ASN A 515 -9.65 7.65 12.27
CA ASN A 515 -9.92 9.09 12.09
C ASN A 515 -8.77 9.97 12.60
N HIS A 516 -8.05 9.53 13.63
CA HIS A 516 -6.90 10.25 14.17
C HIS A 516 -5.71 10.25 13.21
N PHE A 517 -5.46 9.13 12.51
CA PHE A 517 -4.33 8.98 11.60
C PHE A 517 -4.66 9.44 10.18
N ASN A 518 -5.92 9.29 9.77
CA ASN A 518 -6.41 9.59 8.43
C ASN A 518 -7.01 11.00 8.40
N HIS A 519 -6.16 12.02 8.43
CA HIS A 519 -6.59 13.42 8.38
C HIS A 519 -7.44 13.66 7.11
N GLY A 520 -8.75 13.86 7.29
CA GLY A 520 -9.71 14.05 6.20
C GLY A 520 -10.17 12.78 5.46
N GLY A 521 -9.90 11.58 5.99
CA GLY A 521 -10.41 10.30 5.45
C GLY A 521 -9.78 9.82 4.14
N LYS A 522 -8.72 10.48 3.66
CA LYS A 522 -8.14 10.26 2.32
C LYS A 522 -7.00 9.23 2.26
N ASP A 523 -6.43 8.84 3.40
CA ASP A 523 -5.24 7.96 3.42
C ASP A 523 -5.33 6.85 4.47
N PRO A 524 -6.04 5.74 4.21
CA PRO A 524 -6.17 4.64 5.16
C PRO A 524 -4.84 3.97 5.52
N ILE A 525 -3.79 4.17 4.73
CA ILE A 525 -2.48 3.57 4.95
C ILE A 525 -1.84 4.00 6.28
N GLN A 526 -2.11 5.22 6.77
CA GLN A 526 -1.48 5.70 8.00
C GLN A 526 -1.89 4.88 9.22
N TYR A 527 -3.19 4.59 9.36
CA TYR A 527 -3.67 3.73 10.44
C TYR A 527 -3.19 2.29 10.30
N PHE A 528 -3.19 1.75 9.07
CA PHE A 528 -2.62 0.43 8.80
C PHE A 528 -1.15 0.33 9.23
N ARG A 529 -0.33 1.34 8.92
CA ARG A 529 1.07 1.42 9.36
C ARG A 529 1.19 1.47 10.88
N ALA A 530 0.33 2.22 11.57
CA ALA A 530 0.32 2.25 13.04
C ALA A 530 0.02 0.86 13.64
N LEU A 531 -0.90 0.10 13.05
CA LEU A 531 -1.19 -1.29 13.44
C LEU A 531 0.00 -2.22 13.14
N LEU A 532 0.66 -2.08 11.99
CA LEU A 532 1.88 -2.83 11.66
C LEU A 532 3.01 -2.53 12.66
N PHE A 533 3.29 -1.26 12.94
CA PHE A 533 4.38 -0.86 13.85
C PHE A 533 4.18 -1.36 15.27
N THR A 534 2.93 -1.54 15.69
CA THR A 534 2.56 -2.11 16.99
C THR A 534 2.31 -3.61 16.95
N ALA A 535 2.66 -4.29 15.86
CA ALA A 535 2.53 -5.73 15.67
C ALA A 535 1.09 -6.28 15.88
N GLN A 536 0.07 -5.48 15.53
CA GLN A 536 -1.34 -5.88 15.58
C GLN A 536 -1.77 -6.48 14.23
N PHE A 537 -1.13 -7.58 13.82
CA PHE A 537 -1.19 -8.09 12.45
C PHE A 537 -2.59 -8.51 11.98
N GLU A 538 -3.36 -9.21 12.82
CA GLU A 538 -4.73 -9.64 12.51
C GLU A 538 -5.63 -8.43 12.28
N ARG A 539 -5.53 -7.42 13.16
CA ARG A 539 -6.28 -6.17 13.05
C ARG A 539 -5.84 -5.34 11.85
N ALA A 540 -4.54 -5.33 11.55
CA ALA A 540 -3.98 -4.62 10.40
C ALA A 540 -4.54 -5.19 9.08
N ALA A 541 -4.48 -6.51 8.90
CA ALA A 541 -5.03 -7.18 7.73
C ALA A 541 -6.55 -7.00 7.63
N HIS A 542 -7.29 -7.15 8.73
CA HIS A 542 -8.73 -6.90 8.77
C HIS A 542 -9.08 -5.47 8.36
N TYR A 543 -8.42 -4.48 8.95
CA TYR A 543 -8.65 -3.06 8.63
C TYR A 543 -8.36 -2.77 7.16
N LEU A 544 -7.23 -3.24 6.64
CA LEU A 544 -6.86 -3.00 5.24
C LEU A 544 -7.87 -3.64 4.27
N PHE A 545 -8.41 -4.81 4.64
CA PHE A 545 -9.45 -5.51 3.88
C PHE A 545 -10.78 -4.75 3.79
N GLN A 546 -11.04 -3.82 4.71
CA GLN A 546 -12.23 -2.97 4.70
C GLN A 546 -12.07 -1.68 3.87
N THR A 547 -10.92 -1.48 3.23
CA THR A 547 -10.57 -0.27 2.45
C THR A 547 -10.37 -0.60 0.98
N ASP A 548 -9.98 0.37 0.15
CA ASP A 548 -9.67 0.17 -1.28
C ASP A 548 -8.41 -0.71 -1.54
N TYR A 549 -7.78 -1.18 -0.47
CA TYR A 549 -6.59 -2.04 -0.45
C TYR A 549 -6.93 -3.51 -0.14
N THR A 550 -8.14 -3.96 -0.47
CA THR A 550 -8.62 -5.33 -0.21
C THR A 550 -7.65 -6.41 -0.69
N GLU A 551 -7.13 -6.28 -1.90
CA GLU A 551 -6.18 -7.23 -2.48
C GLU A 551 -4.86 -7.24 -1.71
N ASP A 552 -4.33 -6.06 -1.34
CA ASP A 552 -3.08 -5.97 -0.58
C ASP A 552 -3.24 -6.60 0.79
N ALA A 553 -4.40 -6.46 1.43
CA ALA A 553 -4.70 -7.13 2.69
C ALA A 553 -4.58 -8.66 2.58
N VAL A 554 -5.00 -9.24 1.46
CA VAL A 554 -4.79 -10.68 1.17
C VAL A 554 -3.31 -11.01 1.17
N HIS A 555 -2.51 -10.26 0.44
CA HIS A 555 -1.09 -10.55 0.28
C HIS A 555 -0.29 -10.32 1.57
N PHE A 556 -0.62 -9.26 2.34
CA PHE A 556 -0.07 -9.06 3.69
C PHE A 556 -0.42 -10.24 4.61
N ALA A 557 -1.67 -10.70 4.61
CA ALA A 557 -2.08 -11.86 5.38
C ALA A 557 -1.34 -13.14 4.95
N VAL A 558 -1.09 -13.32 3.65
CA VAL A 558 -0.30 -14.45 3.12
C VAL A 558 1.14 -14.41 3.61
N ALA A 559 1.80 -13.25 3.56
CA ALA A 559 3.18 -13.09 4.05
C ALA A 559 3.27 -13.33 5.57
N LEU A 560 2.34 -12.78 6.35
CA LEU A 560 2.24 -12.99 7.80
C LEU A 560 1.99 -14.46 8.14
N SER A 561 1.08 -15.12 7.42
CA SER A 561 0.81 -16.55 7.55
C SER A 561 2.04 -17.40 7.23
N TYR A 562 2.76 -17.08 6.15
CA TYR A 562 3.99 -17.78 5.76
C TYR A 562 5.05 -17.80 6.87
N TYR A 563 5.23 -16.68 7.57
CA TYR A 563 6.18 -16.58 8.70
C TYR A 563 5.61 -17.03 10.05
N GLY A 564 4.30 -17.33 10.13
CA GLY A 564 3.63 -17.77 11.36
C GLY A 564 3.25 -16.64 12.32
N LEU A 565 3.03 -15.43 11.79
CA LEU A 565 2.68 -14.20 12.52
C LEU A 565 1.18 -13.85 12.42
N LEU A 566 0.33 -14.84 12.15
CA LEU A 566 -1.11 -14.66 12.04
C LEU A 566 -1.83 -15.79 12.77
N ARG A 567 -2.70 -15.45 13.73
CA ARG A 567 -3.58 -16.41 14.40
C ARG A 567 -4.87 -16.59 13.62
N ILE A 568 -5.30 -17.84 13.45
CA ILE A 568 -6.55 -18.20 12.79
C ILE A 568 -7.46 -18.95 13.77
N PRO A 569 -8.80 -18.87 13.63
CA PRO A 569 -9.71 -19.69 14.41
C PRO A 569 -9.46 -21.19 14.15
N ASP A 570 -9.60 -22.02 15.19
CA ASP A 570 -9.41 -23.47 15.07
C ASP A 570 -10.43 -24.12 14.12
N TYR A 571 -11.65 -23.59 14.09
CA TYR A 571 -12.75 -24.08 13.28
C TYR A 571 -13.43 -22.94 12.51
N GLY A 572 -13.83 -23.20 11.26
CA GLY A 572 -14.40 -22.21 10.33
C GLY A 572 -15.85 -21.81 10.61
N GLU A 573 -16.44 -22.25 11.72
CA GLU A 573 -17.81 -21.85 12.11
C GLU A 573 -17.92 -20.38 12.53
N THR A 574 -16.79 -19.68 12.72
CA THR A 574 -16.80 -18.27 13.10
C THR A 574 -17.08 -17.38 11.89
N MET A 575 -18.28 -16.79 11.85
CA MET A 575 -18.76 -15.95 10.73
C MET A 575 -18.02 -14.62 10.58
N ALA A 576 -17.42 -14.09 11.64
CA ALA A 576 -16.72 -12.81 11.60
C ALA A 576 -15.31 -12.96 10.98
N LEU A 577 -14.90 -11.97 10.17
CA LEU A 577 -13.56 -11.94 9.57
C LEU A 577 -12.47 -11.73 10.65
N LEU A 578 -12.77 -10.93 11.68
CA LEU A 578 -11.94 -10.75 12.86
C LEU A 578 -12.71 -11.23 14.09
N VAL A 579 -12.06 -12.05 14.93
CA VAL A 579 -12.64 -12.64 16.13
C VAL A 579 -11.83 -12.18 17.33
N GLU A 580 -12.49 -11.58 18.31
CA GLU A 580 -11.90 -11.13 19.57
C GLU A 580 -12.68 -11.81 20.72
N ALA A 581 -12.14 -12.89 21.29
CA ALA A 581 -12.84 -13.71 22.29
C ALA A 581 -12.18 -13.66 23.68
N GLY A 582 -12.84 -13.04 24.67
CA GLY A 582 -12.45 -13.03 26.10
C GLY A 582 -11.77 -11.74 26.61
N GLU A 583 -11.58 -11.63 27.93
CA GLU A 583 -11.09 -10.40 28.61
C GLU A 583 -9.60 -10.05 28.32
N LYS A 584 -8.80 -10.99 27.80
CA LYS A 584 -7.37 -10.82 27.42
C LYS A 584 -7.08 -11.21 25.96
N ALA A 585 -8.10 -11.27 25.11
CA ALA A 585 -8.10 -12.03 23.87
C ALA A 585 -7.03 -11.61 22.85
N PHE A 586 -6.16 -12.56 22.50
CA PHE A 586 -5.48 -12.49 21.20
C PHE A 586 -6.53 -12.41 20.08
N PRO A 587 -6.38 -11.51 19.10
CA PRO A 587 -7.25 -11.48 17.93
C PRO A 587 -6.98 -12.69 17.04
N TYR A 588 -8.00 -13.19 16.37
CA TYR A 588 -7.88 -14.19 15.30
C TYR A 588 -8.43 -13.60 14.00
N LEU A 589 -7.70 -13.76 12.90
CA LEU A 589 -8.18 -13.43 11.57
C LEU A 589 -8.67 -14.70 10.88
N ASN A 590 -9.88 -14.69 10.34
CA ASN A 590 -10.40 -15.78 9.52
C ASN A 590 -9.73 -15.75 8.13
N PHE A 591 -8.46 -16.18 8.09
CA PHE A 591 -7.63 -16.25 6.89
C PHE A 591 -8.28 -17.06 5.78
N ASN A 592 -9.01 -18.12 6.15
CA ASN A 592 -9.71 -18.98 5.20
C ASN A 592 -10.78 -18.21 4.43
N THR A 593 -11.63 -17.48 5.15
CA THR A 593 -12.67 -16.64 4.55
C THR A 593 -12.05 -15.60 3.62
N LEU A 594 -10.95 -14.97 4.04
CA LEU A 594 -10.23 -13.98 3.24
C LEU A 594 -9.74 -14.58 1.90
N ILE A 595 -9.06 -15.72 1.96
CA ILE A 595 -8.50 -16.40 0.78
C ILE A 595 -9.59 -16.96 -0.13
N VAL A 596 -10.64 -17.59 0.43
CA VAL A 596 -11.74 -18.18 -0.34
C VAL A 596 -12.56 -17.09 -1.03
N GLN A 597 -12.83 -15.96 -0.36
CA GLN A 597 -13.52 -14.82 -0.97
C GLN A 597 -12.71 -14.25 -2.14
N TYR A 598 -11.39 -14.12 -1.97
CA TYR A 598 -10.50 -13.64 -3.03
C TYR A 598 -10.38 -14.63 -4.20
N ALA A 599 -10.23 -15.93 -3.91
CA ALA A 599 -10.23 -16.96 -4.94
C ALA A 599 -11.57 -16.96 -5.72
N SER A 600 -12.69 -16.79 -5.02
CA SER A 600 -14.01 -16.72 -5.64
C SER A 600 -14.20 -15.49 -6.54
N SER A 601 -13.61 -14.34 -6.22
CA SER A 601 -13.64 -13.18 -7.13
C SER A 601 -12.82 -13.46 -8.40
N LEU A 602 -11.67 -14.13 -8.29
CA LEU A 602 -10.85 -14.52 -9.44
C LEU A 602 -11.54 -15.51 -10.37
N VAL A 603 -12.32 -16.46 -9.82
CA VAL A 603 -13.14 -17.38 -10.62
C VAL A 603 -14.18 -16.62 -11.44
N LYS A 604 -14.85 -15.62 -10.85
CA LYS A 604 -15.81 -14.76 -11.57
C LYS A 604 -15.15 -13.97 -12.69
N GLU A 605 -13.87 -13.62 -12.54
CA GLU A 605 -13.03 -12.98 -13.55
C GLU A 605 -12.44 -13.96 -14.58
N LYS A 606 -12.87 -15.23 -14.57
CA LYS A 606 -12.44 -16.30 -15.49
C LYS A 606 -10.96 -16.68 -15.34
N ALA A 607 -10.40 -16.58 -14.13
CA ALA A 607 -9.03 -16.99 -13.82
C ALA A 607 -8.98 -18.18 -12.81
N PRO A 608 -9.52 -19.38 -13.15
CA PRO A 608 -9.59 -20.51 -12.23
C PRO A 608 -8.21 -21.08 -11.86
N SER A 609 -7.25 -21.07 -12.79
CA SER A 609 -5.87 -21.50 -12.50
C SER A 609 -5.22 -20.62 -11.45
N THR A 610 -5.52 -19.32 -11.46
CA THR A 610 -5.02 -18.39 -10.46
C THR A 610 -5.68 -18.64 -9.12
N ALA A 611 -7.01 -18.81 -9.08
CA ALA A 611 -7.76 -19.12 -7.87
C ALA A 611 -7.19 -20.36 -7.16
N LEU A 612 -6.82 -21.41 -7.90
CA LEU A 612 -6.18 -22.62 -7.36
C LEU A 612 -4.92 -22.30 -6.55
N HIS A 613 -4.02 -21.44 -7.05
CA HIS A 613 -2.79 -21.08 -6.33
C HIS A 613 -3.06 -20.39 -4.98
N TYR A 614 -4.13 -19.62 -4.87
CA TYR A 614 -4.53 -19.01 -3.60
C TYR A 614 -5.16 -20.03 -2.65
N LEU A 615 -6.00 -20.93 -3.15
CA LEU A 615 -6.58 -22.00 -2.31
C LEU A 615 -5.48 -22.92 -1.71
N LEU A 616 -4.37 -23.14 -2.43
CA LEU A 616 -3.21 -23.88 -1.90
C LEU A 616 -2.49 -23.17 -0.74
N LEU A 617 -2.75 -21.88 -0.49
CA LEU A 617 -2.19 -21.14 0.64
C LEU A 617 -2.89 -21.51 1.96
N LEU A 618 -4.08 -22.12 1.92
CA LEU A 618 -4.72 -22.66 3.13
C LEU A 618 -3.83 -23.70 3.83
N TYR A 619 -2.95 -24.38 3.08
CA TYR A 619 -1.95 -25.30 3.64
C TYR A 619 -0.89 -24.65 4.53
N LEU A 620 -0.77 -23.32 4.57
CA LEU A 620 0.16 -22.64 5.48
C LEU A 620 -0.17 -22.91 6.95
N HIS A 621 -1.45 -23.13 7.27
CA HIS A 621 -1.92 -23.39 8.63
C HIS A 621 -2.14 -24.88 8.94
N CYS A 622 -1.93 -25.77 7.97
CA CYS A 622 -2.12 -27.20 8.20
C CYS A 622 -1.12 -27.76 9.21
N ASN A 623 -1.62 -28.66 10.05
CA ASN A 623 -0.82 -29.48 10.96
C ASN A 623 -1.52 -30.83 11.13
N PRO A 624 -0.98 -31.93 10.55
CA PRO A 624 -1.59 -33.25 10.62
C PRO A 624 -1.71 -33.82 12.04
N GLN A 625 -0.99 -33.24 13.01
CA GLN A 625 -0.98 -33.71 14.40
C GLN A 625 -2.07 -33.07 15.27
N THR A 626 -2.83 -32.11 14.73
CA THR A 626 -3.86 -31.37 15.46
C THR A 626 -5.17 -31.40 14.70
N ASP A 627 -6.29 -31.55 15.41
CA ASP A 627 -7.63 -31.58 14.81
C ASP A 627 -7.92 -30.31 13.99
N SER A 628 -7.55 -29.13 14.52
CA SER A 628 -7.69 -27.86 13.79
C SER A 628 -6.86 -27.84 12.51
N GLY A 629 -5.62 -28.35 12.55
CA GLY A 629 -4.75 -28.46 11.39
C GLY A 629 -5.24 -29.46 10.33
N TYR A 630 -5.92 -30.54 10.74
CA TYR A 630 -6.57 -31.49 9.83
C TYR A 630 -7.81 -30.88 9.18
N TYR A 631 -8.62 -30.15 9.96
CA TYR A 631 -9.75 -29.37 9.45
C TYR A 631 -9.32 -28.38 8.33
N GLN A 632 -8.17 -27.71 8.47
CA GLN A 632 -7.64 -26.85 7.41
C GLN A 632 -7.35 -27.59 6.09
N ILE A 633 -6.89 -28.85 6.18
CA ILE A 633 -6.63 -29.70 5.00
C ILE A 633 -7.95 -30.03 4.30
N GLU A 634 -8.95 -30.46 5.07
CA GLU A 634 -10.28 -30.81 4.53
C GLU A 634 -10.95 -29.59 3.87
N LEU A 635 -10.88 -28.43 4.53
CA LEU A 635 -11.42 -27.20 3.99
C LEU A 635 -10.75 -26.83 2.66
N CYS A 636 -9.42 -26.98 2.55
CA CYS A 636 -8.72 -26.75 1.31
C CYS A 636 -9.18 -27.70 0.20
N HIS A 637 -9.26 -29.01 0.49
CA HIS A 637 -9.74 -30.01 -0.46
C HIS A 637 -11.16 -29.71 -0.93
N GLU A 638 -12.06 -29.32 -0.02
CA GLU A 638 -13.45 -29.02 -0.34
C GLU A 638 -13.57 -27.79 -1.25
N ASN A 639 -12.83 -26.73 -0.98
CA ASN A 639 -12.80 -25.55 -1.86
C ASN A 639 -12.20 -25.86 -3.23
N ILE A 640 -11.18 -26.73 -3.32
CA ILE A 640 -10.63 -27.16 -4.61
C ILE A 640 -11.64 -28.03 -5.37
N ARG A 641 -12.39 -28.91 -4.70
CA ARG A 641 -13.47 -29.68 -5.34
C ARG A 641 -14.58 -28.80 -5.88
N GLN A 642 -14.92 -27.71 -5.19
CA GLN A 642 -15.91 -26.74 -5.66
C GLN A 642 -15.40 -25.89 -6.84
N LEU A 643 -14.08 -25.79 -7.03
CA LEU A 643 -13.46 -25.07 -8.14
C LEU A 643 -13.47 -25.87 -9.46
N VAL A 644 -13.34 -27.20 -9.36
CA VAL A 644 -13.35 -28.15 -10.49
C VAL A 644 -14.79 -28.43 -10.91
#